data_AF-A0AA92U7V9-F1
#
_entry.id   AF-A0AA92U7V9-F1
#
_cell.length_a   1.000
_cell.length_b   1.000
_cell.length_c   1.000
_cell.angle_alpha   90.00
_cell.angle_beta   90.00
_cell.angle_gamma   90.00
#
_symmetry.space_group_name_H-M   'P 1'
#
loop_
_entity.id
_entity.type
_entity.pdbx_description
1 polymer ?
#
loop_
_entity_poly.entity_id
_entity_poly.type
_entity_poly.pdbx_seq_one_letter_code
_entity_poly.pdbx_strand_id
1 'polypeptide(L)'
;MKFTITRINKQNKLMVSSKTVERFLERIAKDDAKLSVTNFRMSVPLMEADYQYYKGIKEWQHVYPAAEFNKDESGNLVFQKSNGLVMLHFINLMSDQEKDAVKKTVSLLPMTFAAFEGADGRSLIVLVSVCNEEGKIPTKEADADLLYQSAYEQAKTLYQSQVQAAIKPEKPSLASNFMLTLDASPYYNSKAVAMRISQNMKKVASAPKNVDDLKTYDDYEFLYRKAAEETKEEMKKANISWQNDEDRFLAGFSAIAIKLCNMGLSEEEAFIHIRRNNWGHVTEEKLRQIVGTAYDTHSKDRKTEKSASGRKGRAEILQMIRYLESRYQFRYNTVMKYTEYRPNNSWVGDFRPVDARVQKSMTLDVQIADIHVSIKDVRNFLESDRIRNYSPIESYLYDCLGKWDGKDRIRALARTVPTNNPHWEDWFYTWFLGMVDQWRGMYRRQYGNSTMPLLISKQGYNKSTFCRRLIPTELSWGFTDNMILSEKRQVLQAMSQFLLINLDEFNQISPQVQQGFLKNLLQLPTVKIKPPYGSHVQEFPRLASFIATSNMTDILSDPSGNRRFLGVELTGPIDVSGRLNYEQLYAQAMQALERGEKSYFDAKETAIIMQHNRQFEQFSPIKQCFLQVFEPASTPENGEYLMAAAIFDILKQKFGSSLQVSSIQKLGRELQNIEGLKNRRTRFGTEYLVVRK
;
A
#
# COMPACT_ATOMS: atom_id res chain seq x y z
N MET A 1 -10.89 33.26 20.17
CA MET A 1 -10.47 32.17 19.26
C MET A 1 -11.66 31.27 19.00
N LYS A 2 -11.86 30.78 17.77
CA LYS A 2 -12.88 29.78 17.47
C LYS A 2 -12.25 28.55 16.81
N PHE A 3 -12.83 27.38 17.05
CA PHE A 3 -12.51 26.18 16.29
C PHE A 3 -13.51 26.01 15.16
N THR A 4 -13.00 25.69 13.97
CA THR A 4 -13.86 25.33 12.85
C THR A 4 -14.25 23.86 12.97
N ILE A 5 -15.55 23.59 12.86
CA ILE A 5 -16.14 22.27 12.90
C ILE A 5 -16.80 22.01 11.55
N THR A 6 -16.37 20.95 10.88
CA THR A 6 -16.90 20.53 9.59
C THR A 6 -17.61 19.18 9.69
N ARG A 7 -18.58 18.94 8.82
CA ARG A 7 -19.16 17.60 8.61
C ARG A 7 -19.71 17.48 7.20
N ILE A 8 -19.79 16.25 6.71
CA ILE A 8 -20.53 15.94 5.49
C ILE A 8 -21.96 15.56 5.91
N ASN A 9 -22.97 16.20 5.32
CA ASN A 9 -24.36 15.84 5.59
C ASN A 9 -24.81 14.64 4.72
N LYS A 10 -26.02 14.13 4.97
CA LYS A 10 -26.62 13.01 4.20
C LYS A 10 -26.75 13.26 2.69
N GLN A 11 -26.66 14.51 2.25
CA GLN A 11 -26.69 14.91 0.84
C GLN A 11 -25.27 15.09 0.26
N ASN A 12 -24.25 14.59 0.97
CA ASN A 12 -22.84 14.69 0.61
C ASN A 12 -22.31 16.13 0.47
N LYS A 13 -22.94 17.09 1.16
CA LYS A 13 -22.53 18.50 1.18
C LYS A 13 -21.72 18.80 2.43
N LEU A 14 -20.60 19.51 2.26
CA LEU A 14 -19.78 20.03 3.35
C LEU A 14 -20.56 21.12 4.11
N MET A 15 -20.72 20.92 5.41
CA MET A 15 -21.26 21.90 6.36
C MET A 15 -20.10 22.40 7.23
N VAL A 16 -20.00 23.72 7.37
CA VAL A 16 -18.96 24.37 8.17
C VAL A 16 -19.64 25.20 9.25
N SER A 17 -19.13 25.12 10.47
CA SER A 17 -19.58 25.90 11.61
C SER A 17 -18.37 26.29 12.46
N SER A 18 -18.50 27.30 13.31
CA SER A 18 -17.44 27.67 14.26
C SER A 18 -17.99 27.79 15.67
N LYS A 19 -17.18 27.40 16.66
CA LYS A 19 -17.51 27.54 18.08
C LYS A 19 -16.36 28.21 18.81
N THR A 20 -16.66 29.03 19.81
CA THR A 20 -15.63 29.52 20.74
C THR A 20 -15.05 28.33 21.51
N VAL A 21 -13.80 28.46 21.95
CA VAL A 21 -13.09 27.37 22.65
C VAL A 21 -13.86 26.94 23.90
N GLU A 22 -14.40 27.87 24.67
CA GLU A 22 -15.17 27.61 25.89
C GLU A 22 -16.44 26.79 25.57
N ARG A 23 -17.22 27.20 24.55
CA ARG A 23 -18.42 26.48 24.12
C ARG A 23 -18.10 25.13 23.47
N PHE A 24 -16.90 24.97 22.92
CA PHE A 24 -16.43 23.69 22.42
C PHE A 24 -16.09 22.74 23.56
N LEU A 25 -15.38 23.21 24.58
CA LEU A 25 -15.05 22.43 25.78
C LEU A 25 -16.32 21.99 26.53
N GLU A 26 -17.29 22.89 26.69
CA GLU A 26 -18.62 22.54 27.23
C GLU A 26 -19.33 21.47 26.40
N ARG A 27 -19.16 21.50 25.07
CA ARG A 27 -19.78 20.53 24.15
C ARG A 27 -19.15 19.14 24.26
N ILE A 28 -17.85 19.04 24.52
CA ILE A 28 -17.17 17.74 24.67
C ILE A 28 -17.27 17.21 26.10
N ALA A 29 -17.65 18.04 27.08
CA ALA A 29 -17.85 17.61 28.47
C ALA A 29 -19.04 16.64 28.65
N LYS A 30 -20.00 16.68 27.73
CA LYS A 30 -21.19 15.80 27.73
C LYS A 30 -21.43 15.26 26.33
N ASP A 31 -21.74 13.97 26.25
CA ASP A 31 -22.10 13.35 24.98
C ASP A 31 -23.44 13.91 24.47
N ASP A 32 -23.73 13.70 23.20
CA ASP A 32 -25.06 14.01 22.69
C ASP A 32 -26.13 13.04 23.24
N ALA A 33 -27.41 13.37 23.03
CA ALA A 33 -28.53 12.54 23.47
C ALA A 33 -28.54 11.13 22.85
N LYS A 34 -27.74 10.89 21.80
CA LYS A 34 -27.61 9.59 21.14
C LYS A 34 -26.41 8.79 21.64
N LEU A 35 -25.64 9.35 22.59
CA LEU A 35 -24.40 8.77 23.10
C LEU A 35 -23.44 8.42 21.96
N SER A 36 -23.34 9.28 20.95
CA SER A 36 -22.64 8.98 19.70
C SER A 36 -21.19 8.58 19.94
N VAL A 37 -20.44 9.35 20.75
CA VAL A 37 -19.02 9.07 21.03
C VAL A 37 -18.87 7.85 21.93
N THR A 38 -19.75 7.69 22.93
CA THR A 38 -19.76 6.54 23.84
C THR A 38 -19.98 5.24 23.07
N ASN A 39 -20.97 5.20 22.18
CA ASN A 39 -21.25 4.04 21.33
C ASN A 39 -20.08 3.73 20.39
N PHE A 40 -19.41 4.77 19.86
CA PHE A 40 -18.21 4.58 19.05
C PHE A 40 -17.08 3.94 19.88
N ARG A 41 -16.78 4.45 21.07
CA ARG A 41 -15.77 3.89 21.98
C ARG A 41 -16.02 2.44 22.34
N MET A 42 -17.28 2.03 22.54
CA MET A 42 -17.63 0.63 22.81
C MET A 42 -17.29 -0.30 21.64
N SER A 43 -17.30 0.21 20.41
CA SER A 43 -17.00 -0.58 19.21
C SER A 43 -15.51 -0.61 18.85
N VAL A 44 -14.72 0.40 19.28
CA VAL A 44 -13.28 0.52 18.96
C VAL A 44 -12.45 -0.72 19.35
N PRO A 45 -12.64 -1.36 20.52
CA PRO A 45 -11.92 -2.59 20.88
C PRO A 45 -12.19 -3.79 19.96
N LEU A 46 -13.32 -3.78 19.24
CA LEU A 46 -13.76 -4.88 18.38
C LEU A 46 -13.35 -4.69 16.92
N MET A 47 -12.63 -3.60 16.59
CA MET A 47 -12.18 -3.31 15.23
C MET A 47 -10.72 -3.73 15.04
N GLU A 48 -10.45 -4.49 13.98
CA GLU A 48 -9.09 -4.96 13.64
C GLU A 48 -8.30 -3.97 12.74
N ALA A 49 -8.91 -2.84 12.31
CA ALA A 49 -8.30 -1.85 11.41
C ALA A 49 -9.01 -0.46 11.45
N ASP A 50 -8.64 0.43 10.52
CA ASP A 50 -9.04 1.84 10.37
C ASP A 50 -10.55 2.11 10.58
N TYR A 51 -10.91 3.22 11.24
CA TYR A 51 -12.28 3.52 11.72
C TYR A 51 -13.30 3.80 10.59
N GLN A 52 -12.89 3.69 9.32
CA GLN A 52 -13.67 4.01 8.12
C GLN A 52 -14.93 3.14 7.93
N TYR A 53 -14.99 1.97 8.58
CA TYR A 53 -16.11 1.04 8.49
C TYR A 53 -17.17 1.25 9.59
N TYR A 54 -16.92 2.15 10.56
CA TYR A 54 -17.91 2.45 11.59
C TYR A 54 -19.14 3.16 11.00
N LYS A 55 -20.34 2.68 11.36
CA LYS A 55 -21.60 3.22 10.86
C LYS A 55 -21.78 4.67 11.29
N GLY A 56 -21.76 5.58 10.33
CA GLY A 56 -21.90 7.03 10.57
C GLY A 56 -20.59 7.81 10.60
N ILE A 57 -19.43 7.15 10.42
CA ILE A 57 -18.12 7.82 10.42
C ILE A 57 -17.98 8.88 9.31
N LYS A 58 -18.63 8.68 8.15
CA LYS A 58 -18.67 9.65 7.05
C LYS A 58 -19.38 10.97 7.42
N GLU A 59 -20.32 10.92 8.37
CA GLU A 59 -21.07 12.08 8.84
C GLU A 59 -20.46 12.68 10.12
N TRP A 60 -19.33 12.13 10.59
CA TRP A 60 -18.68 12.57 11.83
C TRP A 60 -18.20 14.00 11.71
N GLN A 61 -18.22 14.71 12.84
CA GLN A 61 -17.76 16.09 12.89
C GLN A 61 -16.24 16.11 13.05
N HIS A 62 -15.55 16.91 12.23
CA HIS A 62 -14.11 17.12 12.29
C HIS A 62 -13.80 18.53 12.78
N VAL A 63 -12.91 18.66 13.75
CA VAL A 63 -12.55 19.91 14.43
C VAL A 63 -11.15 20.33 14.01
N TYR A 64 -11.04 21.56 13.51
CA TYR A 64 -9.80 22.20 13.07
C TYR A 64 -9.39 23.24 14.12
N PRO A 65 -8.42 22.92 15.00
CA PRO A 65 -8.03 23.81 16.08
C PRO A 65 -7.04 24.90 15.63
N ALA A 66 -6.25 24.63 14.59
CA ALA A 66 -5.12 25.46 14.17
C ALA A 66 -5.54 26.75 13.44
N ALA A 67 -6.68 26.72 12.76
CA ALA A 67 -7.18 27.84 11.97
C ALA A 67 -8.71 27.88 11.90
N GLU A 68 -9.24 29.09 11.75
CA GLU A 68 -10.62 29.35 11.39
C GLU A 68 -10.75 29.30 9.86
N PHE A 69 -11.61 28.41 9.37
CA PHE A 69 -11.98 28.29 7.96
C PHE A 69 -13.44 28.65 7.71
N ASN A 70 -13.70 29.27 6.56
CA ASN A 70 -15.03 29.47 5.99
C ASN A 70 -15.23 28.58 4.77
N LYS A 71 -16.46 28.60 4.23
CA LYS A 71 -16.83 27.89 3.01
C LYS A 71 -16.98 28.90 1.87
N ASP A 72 -16.35 28.64 0.73
CA ASP A 72 -16.57 29.43 -0.49
C ASP A 72 -17.84 28.98 -1.25
N GLU A 73 -18.19 29.70 -2.31
CA GLU A 73 -19.34 29.39 -3.18
C GLU A 73 -19.21 28.03 -3.87
N SER A 74 -17.98 27.54 -4.06
CA SER A 74 -17.68 26.23 -4.68
C SER A 74 -17.71 25.08 -3.67
N GLY A 75 -17.83 25.38 -2.38
CA GLY A 75 -17.90 24.42 -1.30
C GLY A 75 -16.58 23.95 -0.71
N ASN A 76 -15.48 24.65 -0.98
CA ASN A 76 -14.15 24.39 -0.41
C ASN A 76 -13.94 25.16 0.90
N LEU A 77 -13.04 24.66 1.74
CA LEU A 77 -12.60 25.36 2.95
C LEU A 77 -11.59 26.45 2.56
N VAL A 78 -11.88 27.68 2.95
CA VAL A 78 -11.01 28.84 2.73
C VAL A 78 -10.50 29.33 4.08
N PHE A 79 -9.18 29.47 4.18
CA PHE A 79 -8.51 30.00 5.37
C PHE A 79 -8.97 31.42 5.67
N GLN A 80 -9.33 31.68 6.92
CA GLN A 80 -9.71 33.02 7.39
C GLN A 80 -8.66 33.58 8.35
N LYS A 81 -8.26 32.79 9.35
CA LYS A 81 -7.36 33.25 10.41
C LYS A 81 -6.67 32.09 11.09
N SER A 82 -5.39 32.26 11.44
CA SER A 82 -4.68 31.30 12.29
C SER A 82 -5.00 31.53 13.77
N ASN A 83 -5.17 30.44 14.50
CA ASN A 83 -5.35 30.45 15.95
C ASN A 83 -4.02 30.43 16.71
N GLY A 84 -2.88 30.24 16.02
CA GLY A 84 -1.60 30.06 16.70
C GLY A 84 -1.58 28.80 17.58
N LEU A 85 -2.27 27.75 17.15
CA LEU A 85 -2.30 26.47 17.83
C LEU A 85 -1.71 25.37 16.96
N VAL A 86 -0.93 24.50 17.58
CA VAL A 86 -0.42 23.26 16.98
C VAL A 86 -1.04 22.07 17.70
N MET A 87 -1.38 21.03 16.94
CA MET A 87 -2.01 19.82 17.46
C MET A 87 -1.00 18.68 17.50
N LEU A 88 -0.83 18.08 18.68
CA LEU A 88 -0.15 16.80 18.86
C LEU A 88 -1.20 15.73 19.19
N HIS A 89 -1.09 14.57 18.52
CA HIS A 89 -2.02 13.46 18.71
C HIS A 89 -1.25 12.27 19.29
N PHE A 90 -1.37 12.05 20.60
CA PHE A 90 -0.80 10.89 21.27
C PHE A 90 -1.72 9.68 21.13
N ILE A 91 -1.16 8.52 20.78
CA ILE A 91 -1.89 7.28 20.48
C ILE A 91 -1.37 6.13 21.35
N ASN A 92 -2.07 4.99 21.31
CA ASN A 92 -1.77 3.76 22.06
C ASN A 92 -1.86 3.94 23.59
N LEU A 93 -2.79 4.76 24.06
CA LEU A 93 -3.09 4.92 25.49
C LEU A 93 -4.22 3.94 25.85
N MET A 94 -3.88 2.80 26.44
CA MET A 94 -4.80 1.65 26.57
C MET A 94 -5.61 1.67 27.86
N SER A 95 -5.15 2.42 28.86
CA SER A 95 -5.82 2.56 30.16
C SER A 95 -6.17 4.02 30.49
N ASP A 96 -7.19 4.22 31.32
CA ASP A 96 -7.55 5.55 31.84
C ASP A 96 -6.41 6.15 32.67
N GLN A 97 -5.66 5.32 33.41
CA GLN A 97 -4.49 5.74 34.18
C GLN A 97 -3.38 6.31 33.28
N GLU A 98 -3.08 5.67 32.14
CA GLU A 98 -2.11 6.19 31.17
C GLU A 98 -2.57 7.52 30.58
N LYS A 99 -3.85 7.62 30.17
CA LYS A 99 -4.41 8.87 29.63
C LYS A 99 -4.33 10.01 30.63
N ASP A 100 -4.71 9.75 31.89
CA ASP A 100 -4.66 10.75 32.96
C ASP A 100 -3.22 11.13 33.32
N ALA A 101 -2.28 10.18 33.34
CA ALA A 101 -0.87 10.46 33.56
C ALA A 101 -0.30 11.36 32.45
N VAL A 102 -0.56 11.04 31.18
CA VAL A 102 -0.13 11.88 30.06
C VAL A 102 -0.78 13.26 30.12
N LYS A 103 -2.10 13.34 30.35
CA LYS A 103 -2.84 14.60 30.48
C LYS A 103 -2.30 15.46 31.64
N LYS A 104 -1.91 14.83 32.75
CA LYS A 104 -1.27 15.50 33.89
C LYS A 104 0.11 16.02 33.53
N THR A 105 0.94 15.23 32.85
CA THR A 105 2.29 15.66 32.46
C THR A 105 2.26 16.82 31.47
N VAL A 106 1.41 16.75 30.43
CA VAL A 106 1.32 17.84 29.44
C VAL A 106 0.71 19.10 30.04
N SER A 107 -0.21 18.99 31.01
CA SER A 107 -0.82 20.16 31.65
C SER A 107 0.15 20.97 32.51
N LEU A 108 1.31 20.42 32.87
CA LEU A 108 2.39 21.13 33.56
C LEU A 108 3.21 22.02 32.64
N LEU A 109 3.15 21.79 31.32
CA LEU A 109 3.88 22.61 30.36
C LEU A 109 3.15 23.95 30.12
N PRO A 110 3.84 25.09 30.27
CA PRO A 110 3.19 26.42 30.24
C PRO A 110 2.57 26.78 28.90
N MET A 111 2.95 26.07 27.83
CA MET A 111 2.50 26.31 26.45
C MET A 111 1.30 25.45 26.08
N THR A 112 0.89 24.51 26.95
CA THR A 112 -0.26 23.64 26.72
C THR A 112 -1.53 24.46 26.84
N PHE A 113 -2.22 24.63 25.72
CA PHE A 113 -3.47 25.38 25.64
C PHE A 113 -4.66 24.52 26.06
N ALA A 114 -4.73 23.28 25.58
CA ALA A 114 -5.75 22.33 25.98
C ALA A 114 -5.25 20.88 25.83
N ALA A 115 -5.76 19.97 26.64
CA ALA A 115 -5.51 18.54 26.49
C ALA A 115 -6.76 17.74 26.83
N PHE A 116 -7.21 16.89 25.91
CA PHE A 116 -8.43 16.11 26.06
C PHE A 116 -8.39 14.81 25.27
N GLU A 117 -9.20 13.85 25.69
CA GLU A 117 -9.29 12.52 25.10
C GLU A 117 -9.77 12.56 23.65
N GLY A 118 -9.21 11.69 22.79
CA GLY A 118 -9.67 11.51 21.42
C GLY A 118 -10.98 10.72 21.33
N ALA A 119 -11.66 10.79 20.19
CA ALA A 119 -12.97 10.17 20.03
C ALA A 119 -12.95 8.64 20.24
N ASP A 120 -11.82 7.99 19.94
CA ASP A 120 -11.62 6.55 20.08
C ASP A 120 -11.42 6.06 21.53
N GLY A 121 -11.20 6.99 22.46
CA GLY A 121 -10.94 6.68 23.86
C GLY A 121 -9.59 6.02 24.14
N ARG A 122 -8.70 5.97 23.14
CA ARG A 122 -7.35 5.37 23.20
C ARG A 122 -6.25 6.34 22.79
N SER A 123 -6.60 7.62 22.69
CA SER A 123 -5.70 8.68 22.25
C SER A 123 -5.96 9.97 23.02
N LEU A 124 -4.97 10.87 23.01
CA LEU A 124 -5.04 12.18 23.65
C LEU A 124 -4.67 13.26 22.62
N ILE A 125 -5.52 14.27 22.50
CA ILE A 125 -5.28 15.46 21.69
C ILE A 125 -4.71 16.55 22.59
N VAL A 126 -3.55 17.07 22.22
CA VAL A 126 -2.86 18.14 22.94
C VAL A 126 -2.70 19.33 22.01
N LEU A 127 -3.22 20.48 22.42
CA LEU A 127 -3.12 21.74 21.69
C LEU A 127 -2.07 22.63 22.35
N VAL A 128 -1.11 23.10 21.57
CA VAL A 128 0.03 23.89 22.02
C VAL A 128 -0.06 25.30 21.44
N SER A 129 0.06 26.31 22.29
CA SER A 129 0.07 27.73 21.91
C SER A 129 1.42 28.12 21.31
N VAL A 130 1.41 28.75 20.13
CA VAL A 130 2.63 29.07 19.36
C VAL A 130 2.53 30.45 18.69
N CYS A 131 3.68 31.10 18.52
CA CYS A 131 3.82 32.38 17.83
C CYS A 131 5.17 32.48 17.11
N ASN A 132 5.32 33.45 16.21
CA ASN A 132 6.60 33.72 15.55
C ASN A 132 7.64 34.36 16.51
N GLU A 133 8.85 34.61 16.03
CA GLU A 133 9.93 35.26 16.81
C GLU A 133 9.51 36.59 17.46
N GLU A 134 8.68 37.37 16.76
CA GLU A 134 8.15 38.65 17.24
C GLU A 134 7.00 38.52 18.26
N GLY A 135 6.58 37.30 18.60
CA GLY A 135 5.44 37.06 19.49
C GLY A 135 4.07 37.25 18.83
N LYS A 136 4.00 37.29 17.50
CA LYS A 136 2.77 37.49 16.72
C LYS A 136 2.32 36.20 16.03
N ILE A 137 1.03 36.13 15.72
CA ILE A 137 0.44 35.06 14.92
C ILE A 137 0.30 35.55 13.47
N PRO A 138 0.86 34.87 12.47
CA PRO A 138 0.76 35.26 11.07
C PRO A 138 -0.69 35.31 10.59
N THR A 139 -1.01 36.32 9.77
CA THR A 139 -2.34 36.53 9.19
C THR A 139 -2.48 35.95 7.79
N LYS A 140 -1.38 35.74 7.07
CA LYS A 140 -1.36 35.09 5.75
C LYS A 140 -1.30 33.58 5.90
N GLU A 141 -2.05 32.86 5.07
CA GLU A 141 -2.14 31.39 5.11
C GLU A 141 -0.78 30.69 4.97
N ALA A 142 0.02 31.10 3.97
CA ALA A 142 1.34 30.48 3.73
C ALA A 142 2.31 30.67 4.91
N ASP A 143 2.34 31.86 5.51
CA ASP A 143 3.20 32.16 6.65
C ASP A 143 2.71 31.43 7.92
N ALA A 144 1.39 31.28 8.07
CA ALA A 144 0.78 30.54 9.17
C ALA A 144 1.02 29.03 9.04
N ASP A 145 1.01 28.46 7.84
CA ASP A 145 1.30 27.04 7.62
C ASP A 145 2.79 26.74 7.82
N LEU A 146 3.67 27.65 7.39
CA LEU A 146 5.11 27.55 7.67
C LEU A 146 5.40 27.61 9.17
N LEU A 147 4.73 28.53 9.90
CA LEU A 147 4.80 28.58 11.35
C LEU A 147 4.29 27.28 11.96
N TYR A 148 3.15 26.75 11.51
CA TYR A 148 2.58 25.50 12.01
C TYR A 148 3.55 24.32 11.85
N GLN A 149 4.12 24.13 10.67
CA GLN A 149 5.06 23.04 10.40
C GLN A 149 6.33 23.15 11.27
N SER A 150 6.89 24.35 11.38
CA SER A 150 8.09 24.60 12.20
C SER A 150 7.80 24.40 13.68
N ALA A 151 6.63 24.85 14.13
CA ALA A 151 6.17 24.72 15.50
C ALA A 151 5.85 23.28 15.87
N TYR A 152 5.31 22.48 14.93
CA TYR A 152 5.00 21.07 15.15
C TYR A 152 6.24 20.27 15.51
N GLU A 153 7.35 20.42 14.79
CA GLU A 153 8.58 19.66 15.10
C GLU A 153 9.17 20.06 16.47
N GLN A 154 9.14 21.34 16.83
CA GLN A 154 9.61 21.82 18.13
C GLN A 154 8.71 21.36 19.28
N ALA A 155 7.39 21.53 19.13
CA ALA A 155 6.41 21.08 20.12
C ALA A 155 6.43 19.55 20.27
N LYS A 156 6.51 18.80 19.15
CA LYS A 156 6.63 17.34 19.17
C LYS A 156 7.84 16.90 19.97
N THR A 157 9.02 17.47 19.70
CA THR A 157 10.26 17.12 20.40
C THR A 157 10.17 17.42 21.90
N LEU A 158 9.65 18.60 22.27
CA LEU A 158 9.50 19.00 23.67
C LEU A 158 8.50 18.11 24.43
N TYR A 159 7.34 17.82 23.85
CA TYR A 159 6.31 17.06 24.54
C TYR A 159 6.64 15.57 24.58
N GLN A 160 7.28 15.03 23.53
CA GLN A 160 7.72 13.63 23.48
C GLN A 160 8.85 13.34 24.48
N SER A 161 9.67 14.33 24.85
CA SER A 161 10.68 14.16 25.90
C SER A 161 10.08 14.06 27.31
N GLN A 162 8.88 14.60 27.52
CA GLN A 162 8.19 14.59 28.81
C GLN A 162 7.21 13.42 28.93
N VAL A 163 6.72 12.90 27.81
CA VAL A 163 5.64 11.92 27.75
C VAL A 163 6.10 10.62 27.10
N GLN A 164 5.98 9.50 27.82
CA GLN A 164 6.25 8.15 27.30
C GLN A 164 5.07 7.60 26.48
N ALA A 165 4.65 8.33 25.44
CA ALA A 165 3.58 7.90 24.54
C ALA A 165 3.92 8.22 23.09
N ALA A 166 3.43 7.40 22.16
CA ALA A 166 3.69 7.58 20.74
C ALA A 166 2.83 8.71 20.17
N ILE A 167 3.40 9.53 19.29
CA ILE A 167 2.67 10.56 18.53
C ILE A 167 2.30 9.98 17.15
N LYS A 168 1.05 10.18 16.73
CA LYS A 168 0.53 9.71 15.44
C LYS A 168 1.36 10.28 14.28
N PRO A 169 1.85 9.43 13.35
CA PRO A 169 2.63 9.90 12.20
C PRO A 169 1.71 10.51 11.14
N GLU A 170 1.48 11.82 11.22
CA GLU A 170 0.70 12.58 10.24
C GLU A 170 1.51 13.74 9.68
N LYS A 171 1.16 14.18 8.46
CA LYS A 171 1.78 15.36 7.86
C LYS A 171 1.22 16.62 8.53
N PRO A 172 2.03 17.42 9.24
CA PRO A 172 1.55 18.61 9.92
C PRO A 172 1.11 19.68 8.92
N SER A 173 -0.06 20.25 9.14
CA SER A 173 -0.60 21.38 8.38
C SER A 173 -1.68 22.13 9.18
N LEU A 174 -2.05 23.34 8.76
CA LEU A 174 -3.21 24.05 9.31
C LEU A 174 -4.54 23.28 9.14
N ALA A 175 -4.59 22.33 8.19
CA ALA A 175 -5.73 21.45 7.96
C ALA A 175 -5.75 20.21 8.86
N SER A 176 -4.77 20.05 9.76
CA SER A 176 -4.76 18.96 10.75
C SER A 176 -5.98 19.10 11.66
N ASN A 177 -6.74 18.02 11.78
CA ASN A 177 -8.02 17.99 12.48
C ASN A 177 -8.17 16.71 13.29
N PHE A 178 -9.11 16.72 14.23
CA PHE A 178 -9.49 15.56 15.01
C PHE A 178 -11.00 15.35 14.97
N MET A 179 -11.45 14.12 15.18
CA MET A 179 -12.87 13.79 15.28
C MET A 179 -13.47 14.40 16.55
N LEU A 180 -14.69 14.96 16.45
CA LEU A 180 -15.43 15.44 17.62
C LEU A 180 -15.47 14.34 18.68
N THR A 181 -15.10 14.72 19.88
CA THR A 181 -14.76 13.82 20.98
C THR A 181 -15.64 14.08 22.22
N LEU A 182 -15.42 13.28 23.25
CA LEU A 182 -16.03 13.32 24.57
C LEU A 182 -14.91 13.28 25.61
N ASP A 183 -14.87 14.22 26.53
CA ASP A 183 -13.97 14.17 27.68
C ASP A 183 -14.65 14.89 28.83
N ALA A 184 -14.97 14.17 29.91
CA ALA A 184 -15.65 14.74 31.07
C ALA A 184 -14.78 15.76 31.84
N SER A 185 -13.45 15.69 31.67
CA SER A 185 -12.46 16.51 32.37
C SER A 185 -11.36 16.99 31.41
N PRO A 186 -11.69 17.85 30.43
CA PRO A 186 -10.69 18.39 29.52
C PRO A 186 -9.82 19.41 30.26
N TYR A 187 -8.51 19.36 30.07
CA TYR A 187 -7.62 20.41 30.54
C TYR A 187 -7.70 21.61 29.59
N TYR A 188 -7.78 22.82 30.16
CA TYR A 188 -7.81 24.07 29.41
C TYR A 188 -7.06 25.17 30.16
N ASN A 189 -6.16 25.86 29.47
CA ASN A 189 -5.43 27.02 29.96
C ASN A 189 -5.55 28.17 28.95
N SER A 190 -6.50 29.08 29.20
CA SER A 190 -6.71 30.27 28.37
C SER A 190 -5.55 31.27 28.38
N LYS A 191 -4.61 31.13 29.32
CA LYS A 191 -3.42 31.96 29.49
C LYS A 191 -2.12 31.23 29.13
N ALA A 192 -2.21 30.14 28.37
CA ALA A 192 -1.03 29.39 27.94
C ALA A 192 -0.02 30.31 27.21
N VAL A 193 1.23 30.23 27.63
CA VAL A 193 2.30 31.07 27.08
C VAL A 193 2.64 30.56 25.69
N ALA A 194 2.58 31.42 24.68
CA ALA A 194 2.85 31.00 23.30
C ALA A 194 4.34 30.69 23.09
N MET A 195 4.63 29.54 22.49
CA MET A 195 5.99 29.10 22.17
C MET A 195 6.49 29.90 20.98
N ARG A 196 7.59 30.64 21.18
CA ARG A 196 8.21 31.44 20.12
C ARG A 196 9.02 30.53 19.20
N ILE A 197 8.68 30.57 17.92
CA ILE A 197 9.27 29.73 16.88
C ILE A 197 10.19 30.58 16.00
N SER A 198 11.46 30.17 15.90
CA SER A 198 12.44 30.86 15.07
C SER A 198 12.31 30.56 13.57
N GLN A 199 12.32 31.61 12.74
CA GLN A 199 12.26 31.54 11.27
C GLN A 199 13.64 31.47 10.62
N ASN A 200 14.73 31.73 11.36
CA ASN A 200 16.11 31.59 10.88
C ASN A 200 16.61 30.15 10.85
N MET A 201 15.87 29.29 10.16
CA MET A 201 16.32 27.98 9.72
C MET A 201 16.48 28.03 8.19
N LYS A 202 17.65 28.48 7.71
CA LYS A 202 18.22 27.96 6.44
C LYS A 202 17.99 26.45 6.50
N LYS A 203 17.44 25.82 5.44
CA LYS A 203 17.30 24.35 5.27
C LYS A 203 18.16 23.63 6.30
N VAL A 204 17.54 23.27 7.41
CA VAL A 204 18.24 22.52 8.45
C VAL A 204 18.55 21.22 7.75
N ALA A 205 19.82 21.04 7.38
CA ALA A 205 20.38 19.71 7.34
C ALA A 205 19.89 19.07 8.63
N SER A 206 18.99 18.08 8.52
CA SER A 206 18.46 17.22 9.59
C SER A 206 18.59 17.80 10.99
N ALA A 207 17.46 18.13 11.64
CA ALA A 207 17.42 18.55 13.04
C ALA A 207 18.58 17.96 13.84
N PRO A 208 19.36 18.75 14.59
CA PRO A 208 20.34 18.18 15.50
C PRO A 208 19.59 17.10 16.28
N LYS A 209 20.11 15.87 16.21
CA LYS A 209 19.58 14.80 17.05
C LYS A 209 19.49 15.38 18.44
N ASN A 210 18.33 15.26 19.09
CA ASN A 210 18.30 15.32 20.53
C ASN A 210 19.49 14.47 21.01
N VAL A 211 20.40 15.09 21.75
CA VAL A 211 21.32 14.36 22.62
C VAL A 211 20.44 13.87 23.76
N ASP A 212 19.62 12.87 23.47
CA ASP A 212 18.85 12.07 24.44
C ASP A 212 19.69 10.88 24.94
N ASP A 213 21.00 10.97 24.77
CA ASP A 213 21.93 10.00 25.30
C ASP A 213 22.85 10.76 26.26
N LEU A 214 22.57 10.68 27.56
CA LEU A 214 23.60 10.88 28.61
C LEU A 214 24.89 10.14 28.22
N LYS A 215 24.74 9.01 27.53
CA LYS A 215 25.79 8.25 26.86
C LYS A 215 26.62 9.05 25.85
N THR A 216 26.02 9.85 24.97
CA THR A 216 26.75 10.63 23.95
C THR A 216 27.48 11.82 24.58
N TYR A 217 26.89 12.45 25.60
CA TYR A 217 27.60 13.47 26.39
C TYR A 217 28.78 12.84 27.17
N ASP A 218 28.57 11.69 27.82
CA ASP A 218 29.64 10.93 28.48
C ASP A 218 30.71 10.47 27.49
N ASP A 219 30.34 10.11 26.26
CA ASP A 219 31.26 9.74 25.19
C ASP A 219 32.09 10.96 24.72
N TYR A 220 31.48 12.14 24.55
CA TYR A 220 32.22 13.36 24.20
C TYR A 220 33.10 13.88 25.34
N GLU A 221 32.64 13.76 26.58
CA GLU A 221 33.43 14.07 27.77
C GLU A 221 34.59 13.08 27.94
N PHE A 222 34.38 11.80 27.62
CA PHE A 222 35.44 10.80 27.55
C PHE A 222 36.48 11.13 26.47
N LEU A 223 36.05 11.53 25.27
CA LEU A 223 36.95 11.95 24.19
C LEU A 223 37.74 13.20 24.58
N TYR A 224 37.11 14.17 25.27
CA TYR A 224 37.80 15.32 25.85
C TYR A 224 38.88 14.89 26.85
N ARG A 225 38.55 14.04 27.82
CA ARG A 225 39.50 13.56 28.84
C ARG A 225 40.68 12.83 28.20
N LYS A 226 40.41 11.95 27.23
CA LYS A 226 41.43 11.23 26.48
C LYS A 226 42.36 12.19 25.73
N ALA A 227 41.81 13.16 25.01
CA ALA A 227 42.61 14.17 24.30
C ALA A 227 43.45 15.03 25.26
N ALA A 228 42.91 15.39 26.43
CA ALA A 228 43.61 16.15 27.45
C ALA A 228 44.74 15.34 28.11
N GLU A 229 44.53 14.06 28.40
CA GLU A 229 45.56 13.16 28.95
C GLU A 229 46.71 12.93 27.98
N GLU A 230 46.40 12.61 26.71
CA GLU A 230 47.42 12.46 25.67
C GLU A 230 48.24 13.73 25.48
N THR A 231 47.58 14.89 25.44
CA THR A 231 48.26 16.19 25.34
C THR A 231 49.16 16.45 26.55
N LYS A 232 48.70 16.10 27.76
CA LYS A 232 49.49 16.25 28.99
C LYS A 232 50.72 15.33 29.00
N GLU A 233 50.61 14.12 28.48
CA GLU A 233 51.76 13.21 28.32
C GLU A 233 52.75 13.69 27.26
N GLU A 234 52.25 14.15 26.10
CA GLU A 234 53.08 14.70 25.02
C GLU A 234 53.83 15.95 25.49
N MET A 235 53.15 16.86 26.20
CA MET A 235 53.78 18.05 26.78
C MET A 235 54.81 17.71 27.87
N LYS A 236 54.61 16.64 28.65
CA LYS A 236 55.61 16.15 29.61
C LYS A 236 56.82 15.52 28.91
N LYS A 237 56.60 14.72 27.85
CA LYS A 237 57.66 14.08 27.07
C LYS A 237 58.49 15.09 26.27
N ALA A 238 57.85 16.16 25.78
CA ALA A 238 58.51 17.22 25.01
C ALA A 238 59.45 18.10 25.86
N ASN A 239 59.38 18.03 27.19
CA ASN A 239 60.26 18.70 28.16
C ASN A 239 60.51 20.20 27.85
N ILE A 240 59.45 20.91 27.42
CA ILE A 240 59.52 22.31 26.99
C ILE A 240 59.46 23.24 28.21
N SER A 241 60.42 24.17 28.32
CA SER A 241 60.43 25.25 29.31
C SER A 241 59.51 26.39 28.86
N TRP A 242 58.42 26.64 29.58
CA TRP A 242 57.46 27.70 29.29
C TRP A 242 57.83 28.99 30.05
N GLN A 243 57.73 30.14 29.38
CA GLN A 243 58.06 31.44 29.99
C GLN A 243 56.96 31.96 30.92
N ASN A 244 55.70 31.60 30.68
CA ASN A 244 54.56 31.89 31.53
C ASN A 244 53.54 30.73 31.46
N ASP A 245 52.64 30.66 32.44
CA ASP A 245 51.62 29.60 32.48
C ASP A 245 50.53 29.79 31.42
N GLU A 246 50.25 31.03 30.99
CA GLU A 246 49.24 31.31 29.96
C GLU A 246 49.59 30.67 28.60
N ASP A 247 50.82 30.83 28.12
CA ASP A 247 51.28 30.28 26.84
C ASP A 247 51.27 28.75 26.85
N ARG A 248 51.58 28.16 28.01
CA ARG A 248 51.46 26.72 28.24
C ARG A 248 50.00 26.26 28.13
N PHE A 249 49.05 26.98 28.72
CA PHE A 249 47.63 26.66 28.61
C PHE A 249 47.10 26.85 27.19
N LEU A 250 47.49 27.93 26.51
CA LEU A 250 47.08 28.23 25.13
C LEU A 250 47.58 27.16 24.14
N ALA A 251 48.84 26.74 24.26
CA ALA A 251 49.39 25.63 23.48
C ALA A 251 48.67 24.30 23.77
N GLY A 252 48.31 24.07 25.04
CA GLY A 252 47.52 22.91 25.46
C GLY A 252 46.12 22.90 24.83
N PHE A 253 45.40 24.03 24.84
CA PHE A 253 44.07 24.12 24.25
C PHE A 253 44.09 23.94 22.74
N SER A 254 45.11 24.46 22.05
CA SER A 254 45.28 24.24 20.61
C SER A 254 45.51 22.76 20.29
N ALA A 255 46.39 22.08 21.03
CA ALA A 255 46.66 20.66 20.84
C ALA A 255 45.42 19.78 21.14
N ILE A 256 44.68 20.09 22.20
CA ILE A 256 43.42 19.40 22.52
C ILE A 256 42.40 19.61 21.40
N ALA A 257 42.24 20.84 20.89
CA ALA A 257 41.31 21.15 19.80
C ALA A 257 41.63 20.39 18.51
N ILE A 258 42.93 20.26 18.15
CA ILE A 258 43.37 19.46 17.00
C ILE A 258 43.03 17.98 17.19
N LYS A 259 43.30 17.41 18.37
CA LYS A 259 42.99 16.01 18.67
C LYS A 259 41.48 15.74 18.64
N LEU A 260 40.67 16.63 19.20
CA LEU A 260 39.20 16.51 19.16
C LEU A 260 38.67 16.63 17.73
N CYS A 261 39.27 17.49 16.90
CA CYS A 261 38.98 17.58 15.47
C CYS A 261 39.27 16.26 14.75
N ASN A 262 40.43 15.63 15.03
CA ASN A 262 40.81 14.33 14.47
C ASN A 262 39.90 13.19 14.95
N MET A 263 39.41 13.26 16.20
CA MET A 263 38.45 12.33 16.78
C MET A 263 37.01 12.54 16.25
N GLY A 264 36.81 13.54 15.39
CA GLY A 264 35.55 13.77 14.69
C GLY A 264 34.54 14.65 15.42
N LEU A 265 34.92 15.30 16.53
CA LEU A 265 34.07 16.29 17.19
C LEU A 265 33.93 17.53 16.31
N SER A 266 32.74 18.14 16.31
CA SER A 266 32.54 19.44 15.68
C SER A 266 33.26 20.56 16.45
N GLU A 267 33.51 21.68 15.76
CA GLU A 267 34.16 22.86 16.33
C GLU A 267 33.42 23.37 17.58
N GLU A 268 32.08 23.42 17.52
CA GLU A 268 31.26 23.92 18.62
C GLU A 268 31.22 22.92 19.79
N GLU A 269 31.18 21.61 19.53
CA GLU A 269 31.28 20.60 20.60
C GLU A 269 32.64 20.65 21.29
N ALA A 270 33.74 20.73 20.53
CA ALA A 270 35.08 20.86 21.09
C ALA A 270 35.23 22.15 21.90
N PHE A 271 34.70 23.27 21.41
CA PHE A 271 34.66 24.53 22.15
C PHE A 271 33.91 24.41 23.49
N ILE A 272 32.73 23.77 23.50
CA ILE A 272 31.93 23.59 24.71
C ILE A 272 32.69 22.76 25.76
N HIS A 273 33.29 21.64 25.38
CA HIS A 273 34.02 20.77 26.32
C HIS A 273 35.35 21.39 26.79
N ILE A 274 36.11 22.06 25.91
CA ILE A 274 37.33 22.78 26.30
C ILE A 274 37.00 23.93 27.25
N ARG A 275 35.94 24.69 26.99
CA ARG A 275 35.54 25.82 27.83
C ARG A 275 35.05 25.36 29.20
N ARG A 276 34.22 24.33 29.25
CA ARG A 276 33.61 23.83 30.48
C ARG A 276 34.68 23.30 31.46
N ASN A 277 35.66 22.57 30.95
CA ASN A 277 36.71 21.96 31.76
C ASN A 277 37.86 22.90 32.12
N ASN A 278 37.92 24.11 31.54
CA ASN A 278 38.96 25.11 31.80
C ASN A 278 38.37 26.48 32.14
N TRP A 279 37.21 26.47 32.80
CA TRP A 279 36.49 27.68 33.17
C TRP A 279 37.35 28.57 34.09
N GLY A 280 37.77 29.74 33.58
CA GLY A 280 38.55 30.74 34.33
C GLY A 280 39.97 31.02 33.83
N HIS A 281 40.50 30.26 32.86
CA HIS A 281 41.87 30.46 32.37
C HIS A 281 41.99 31.40 31.14
N VAL A 282 40.97 31.49 30.29
CA VAL A 282 41.00 32.27 29.03
C VAL A 282 39.60 32.84 28.74
N THR A 283 39.53 34.02 28.12
CA THR A 283 38.27 34.64 27.68
C THR A 283 37.60 33.83 26.56
N GLU A 284 36.27 33.87 26.48
CA GLU A 284 35.49 33.15 25.47
C GLU A 284 35.94 33.46 24.04
N GLU A 285 36.18 34.73 23.72
CA GLU A 285 36.59 35.18 22.39
C GLU A 285 37.94 34.60 21.97
N LYS A 286 38.92 34.61 22.88
CA LYS A 286 40.27 34.09 22.64
C LYS A 286 40.26 32.57 22.53
N LEU A 287 39.40 31.88 23.30
CA LEU A 287 39.23 30.43 23.19
C LEU A 287 38.55 30.02 21.88
N ARG A 288 37.50 30.75 21.44
CA ARG A 288 36.87 30.53 20.13
C ARG A 288 37.87 30.71 18.99
N GLN A 289 38.75 31.72 19.07
CA GLN A 289 39.79 31.93 18.06
C GLN A 289 40.78 30.76 17.98
N ILE A 290 41.18 30.18 19.11
CA ILE A 290 42.13 29.04 19.16
C ILE A 290 41.49 27.78 18.57
N VAL A 291 40.25 27.47 18.98
CA VAL A 291 39.51 26.30 18.48
C VAL A 291 39.23 26.47 16.98
N GLY A 292 38.77 27.64 16.54
CA GLY A 292 38.54 27.92 15.13
C GLY A 292 39.81 27.80 14.28
N THR A 293 40.95 28.32 14.77
CA THR A 293 42.24 28.21 14.05
C THR A 293 42.69 26.75 13.90
N ALA A 294 42.51 25.91 14.93
CA ALA A 294 42.82 24.49 14.88
C ALA A 294 41.95 23.75 13.84
N TYR A 295 40.65 24.05 13.80
CA TYR A 295 39.69 23.43 12.88
C TYR A 295 39.87 23.91 11.43
N ASP A 296 40.23 25.18 11.22
CA ASP A 296 40.56 25.74 9.91
C ASP A 296 41.84 25.15 9.32
N THR A 297 42.84 24.87 10.17
CA THR A 297 44.08 24.22 9.76
C THR A 297 43.82 22.77 9.33
N HIS A 298 43.02 22.03 10.12
CA HIS A 298 42.58 20.68 9.76
C HIS A 298 41.69 20.64 8.50
N SER A 299 40.85 21.66 8.25
CA SER A 299 40.04 21.80 7.02
C SER A 299 40.90 21.89 5.75
N LYS A 300 42.08 22.53 5.83
CA LYS A 300 43.05 22.61 4.74
C LYS A 300 43.74 21.26 4.52
N ASP A 301 44.12 20.54 5.58
CA ASP A 301 44.68 19.18 5.49
C ASP A 301 43.66 18.17 4.95
N ARG A 302 42.37 18.33 5.29
CA ARG A 302 41.27 17.48 4.81
C ARG A 302 41.00 17.60 3.31
N LYS A 303 41.34 18.75 2.67
CA LYS A 303 41.29 18.88 1.20
C LYS A 303 42.38 18.06 0.54
N THR A 304 43.54 17.94 1.16
CA THR A 304 44.65 17.10 0.71
C THR A 304 44.32 15.62 0.94
N GLU A 305 43.72 15.26 2.07
CA GLU A 305 43.29 13.88 2.40
C GLU A 305 42.07 13.38 1.62
N LYS A 306 41.11 14.21 1.22
CA LYS A 306 39.95 13.78 0.40
C LYS A 306 40.35 13.14 -0.93
N SER A 307 41.49 13.56 -1.48
CA SER A 307 42.13 12.98 -2.67
C SER A 307 42.60 11.53 -2.44
N ALA A 308 43.01 11.20 -1.21
CA ALA A 308 43.48 9.87 -0.80
C ALA A 308 42.35 8.99 -0.22
N SER A 309 41.43 9.59 0.56
CA SER A 309 40.26 8.95 1.18
C SER A 309 39.25 8.41 0.16
N GLY A 310 39.05 9.09 -0.98
CA GLY A 310 38.20 8.59 -2.07
C GLY A 310 38.69 7.27 -2.68
N ARG A 311 40.00 6.97 -2.59
CA ARG A 311 40.56 5.67 -2.98
C ARG A 311 40.33 4.61 -1.91
N LYS A 312 40.38 4.99 -0.62
CA LYS A 312 40.15 4.09 0.53
C LYS A 312 38.70 3.61 0.62
N GLY A 313 37.72 4.53 0.54
CA GLY A 313 36.30 4.15 0.55
C GLY A 313 35.87 3.32 -0.67
N ARG A 314 36.48 3.54 -1.84
CA ARG A 314 36.27 2.69 -3.02
C ARG A 314 36.83 1.27 -2.82
N ALA A 315 37.97 1.13 -2.15
CA ALA A 315 38.56 -0.16 -1.86
C ALA A 315 37.71 -0.97 -0.87
N GLU A 316 37.20 -0.32 0.18
CA GLU A 316 36.31 -0.93 1.19
C GLU A 316 34.98 -1.41 0.57
N ILE A 317 34.36 -0.62 -0.31
CA ILE A 317 33.16 -1.04 -1.05
C ILE A 317 33.45 -2.26 -1.95
N LEU A 318 34.59 -2.29 -2.65
CA LEU A 318 34.97 -3.44 -3.49
C LEU A 318 35.30 -4.69 -2.66
N GLN A 319 35.89 -4.52 -1.48
CA GLN A 319 36.11 -5.61 -0.53
C GLN A 319 34.79 -6.14 0.01
N MET A 320 33.84 -5.26 0.38
CA MET A 320 32.49 -5.65 0.79
C MET A 320 31.78 -6.47 -0.28
N ILE A 321 31.79 -6.01 -1.54
CA ILE A 321 31.15 -6.72 -2.66
C ILE A 321 31.75 -8.12 -2.80
N ARG A 322 33.09 -8.23 -2.88
CA ARG A 322 33.77 -9.53 -2.99
C ARG A 322 33.49 -10.44 -1.81
N TYR A 323 33.44 -9.89 -0.60
CA TYR A 323 33.13 -10.65 0.61
C TYR A 323 31.71 -11.23 0.55
N LEU A 324 30.72 -10.40 0.22
CA LEU A 324 29.33 -10.85 0.08
C LEU A 324 29.15 -11.86 -1.06
N GLU A 325 29.72 -11.60 -2.23
CA GLU A 325 29.66 -12.53 -3.39
C GLU A 325 30.41 -13.85 -3.13
N SER A 326 31.43 -13.85 -2.28
CA SER A 326 32.15 -15.08 -1.89
C SER A 326 31.30 -15.98 -0.97
N ARG A 327 30.34 -15.41 -0.24
CA ARG A 327 29.48 -16.12 0.73
C ARG A 327 28.06 -16.34 0.24
N TYR A 328 27.58 -15.53 -0.69
CA TYR A 328 26.19 -15.55 -1.15
C TYR A 328 26.08 -15.39 -2.66
N GLN A 329 25.09 -16.07 -3.23
CA GLN A 329 24.58 -15.80 -4.57
C GLN A 329 23.39 -14.86 -4.44
N PHE A 330 23.40 -13.77 -5.21
CA PHE A 330 22.31 -12.82 -5.26
C PHE A 330 21.64 -12.83 -6.62
N ARG A 331 20.32 -12.62 -6.63
CA ARG A 331 19.55 -12.38 -7.84
C ARG A 331 18.38 -11.44 -7.55
N TYR A 332 18.05 -10.56 -8.47
CA TYR A 332 16.92 -9.64 -8.33
C TYR A 332 15.69 -10.26 -8.97
N ASN A 333 14.68 -10.62 -8.18
CA ASN A 333 13.45 -11.21 -8.68
C ASN A 333 12.63 -10.13 -9.39
N THR A 334 12.52 -10.21 -10.71
CA THR A 334 11.85 -9.19 -11.54
C THR A 334 10.35 -9.20 -11.38
N VAL A 335 9.75 -10.30 -10.90
CA VAL A 335 8.31 -10.40 -10.65
C VAL A 335 7.98 -9.89 -9.24
N MET A 336 8.70 -10.38 -8.24
CA MET A 336 8.47 -10.01 -6.84
C MET A 336 9.07 -8.66 -6.44
N LYS A 337 9.94 -8.09 -7.29
CA LYS A 337 10.58 -6.76 -7.14
C LYS A 337 11.50 -6.62 -5.91
N TYR A 338 12.14 -7.70 -5.49
CA TYR A 338 13.14 -7.68 -4.42
C TYR A 338 14.35 -8.57 -4.72
N THR A 339 15.45 -8.32 -4.02
CA THR A 339 16.66 -9.13 -4.09
C THR A 339 16.51 -10.39 -3.26
N GLU A 340 16.87 -11.52 -3.86
CA GLU A 340 16.95 -12.81 -3.22
C GLU A 340 18.42 -13.20 -3.02
N TYR A 341 18.68 -13.98 -1.97
CA TYR A 341 20.01 -14.50 -1.68
C TYR A 341 19.97 -16.00 -1.34
N ARG A 342 21.11 -16.65 -1.55
CA ARG A 342 21.39 -18.01 -1.09
C ARG A 342 22.86 -18.14 -0.68
N PRO A 343 23.21 -18.82 0.44
CA PRO A 343 24.61 -19.07 0.79
C PRO A 343 25.34 -19.93 -0.25
N ASN A 344 26.60 -19.59 -0.57
CA ASN A 344 27.45 -20.33 -1.51
C ASN A 344 27.79 -21.74 -1.03
N ASN A 345 27.89 -21.93 0.29
CA ASN A 345 28.28 -23.21 0.90
C ASN A 345 27.11 -24.18 1.07
N SER A 346 25.96 -23.88 0.48
CA SER A 346 24.78 -24.71 0.59
C SER A 346 24.53 -25.49 -0.71
N TRP A 347 24.77 -26.81 -0.67
CA TRP A 347 24.19 -27.75 -1.64
C TRP A 347 22.67 -27.91 -1.47
N VAL A 348 22.07 -27.30 -0.44
CA VAL A 348 20.67 -27.50 -0.05
C VAL A 348 20.07 -26.19 0.48
N GLY A 349 19.53 -25.38 -0.42
CA GLY A 349 18.75 -24.21 -0.02
C GLY A 349 18.12 -23.48 -1.18
N ASP A 350 16.85 -23.17 -1.08
CA ASP A 350 16.18 -22.25 -1.98
C ASP A 350 16.65 -20.81 -1.74
N PHE A 351 16.56 -20.00 -2.78
CA PHE A 351 16.74 -18.56 -2.67
C PHE A 351 15.68 -17.96 -1.73
N ARG A 352 16.10 -17.05 -0.86
CA ARG A 352 15.26 -16.40 0.15
C ARG A 352 15.26 -14.89 -0.05
N PRO A 353 14.17 -14.18 0.31
CA PRO A 353 14.15 -12.72 0.24
C PRO A 353 15.23 -12.12 1.15
N VAL A 354 15.91 -11.08 0.65
CA VAL A 354 16.74 -10.21 1.48
C VAL A 354 15.81 -9.23 2.18
N ASP A 355 15.39 -9.59 3.40
CA ASP A 355 14.63 -8.70 4.26
C ASP A 355 15.54 -7.77 5.08
N ALA A 356 14.95 -6.86 5.85
CA ALA A 356 15.69 -5.92 6.67
C ALA A 356 16.56 -6.60 7.75
N ARG A 357 16.19 -7.81 8.21
CA ARG A 357 16.97 -8.57 9.19
C ARG A 357 18.20 -9.16 8.53
N VAL A 358 18.05 -9.79 7.37
CA VAL A 358 19.14 -10.33 6.56
C VAL A 358 20.12 -9.23 6.17
N GLN A 359 19.61 -8.06 5.76
CA GLN A 359 20.46 -6.91 5.43
C GLN A 359 21.32 -6.48 6.62
N LYS A 360 20.74 -6.40 7.83
CA LYS A 360 21.48 -6.08 9.06
C LYS A 360 22.52 -7.16 9.38
N SER A 361 22.16 -8.44 9.25
CA SER A 361 23.10 -9.56 9.44
C SER A 361 24.28 -9.49 8.48
N MET A 362 24.04 -9.31 7.19
CA MET A 362 25.11 -9.15 6.19
C MET A 362 26.00 -7.94 6.49
N THR A 363 25.43 -6.85 6.99
CA THR A 363 26.20 -5.67 7.39
C THR A 363 27.12 -5.99 8.57
N LEU A 364 26.60 -6.66 9.60
CA LEU A 364 27.41 -7.09 10.74
C LEU A 364 28.52 -8.05 10.30
N ASP A 365 28.21 -9.01 9.43
CA ASP A 365 29.20 -9.98 8.95
C ASP A 365 30.35 -9.32 8.16
N VAL A 366 30.05 -8.27 7.40
CA VAL A 366 31.06 -7.47 6.69
C VAL A 366 31.91 -6.67 7.67
N GLN A 367 31.28 -6.03 8.66
CA GLN A 367 31.97 -5.25 9.69
C GLN A 367 32.86 -6.12 10.59
N ILE A 368 32.41 -7.32 10.95
CA ILE A 368 33.18 -8.31 11.71
C ILE A 368 34.40 -8.79 10.91
N ALA A 369 34.32 -8.80 9.58
CA ALA A 369 35.45 -9.10 8.69
C ALA A 369 36.41 -7.90 8.50
N ASP A 370 36.32 -6.88 9.36
CA ASP A 370 37.14 -5.66 9.37
C ASP A 370 37.00 -4.79 8.10
N ILE A 371 35.89 -4.96 7.38
CA ILE A 371 35.56 -4.15 6.21
C ILE A 371 34.67 -2.99 6.67
N HIS A 372 35.24 -1.80 6.65
CA HIS A 372 34.64 -0.59 7.22
C HIS A 372 33.58 0.01 6.29
N VAL A 373 32.35 -0.52 6.31
CA VAL A 373 31.22 -0.02 5.52
C VAL A 373 29.98 0.25 6.37
N SER A 374 29.12 1.15 5.90
CA SER A 374 27.84 1.42 6.53
C SER A 374 26.75 0.45 6.05
N ILE A 375 25.67 0.32 6.82
CA ILE A 375 24.46 -0.40 6.38
C ILE A 375 23.89 0.15 5.07
N LYS A 376 24.12 1.44 4.78
CA LYS A 376 23.68 2.09 3.55
C LYS A 376 24.47 1.58 2.34
N ASP A 377 25.77 1.33 2.51
CA ASP A 377 26.61 0.81 1.42
C ASP A 377 26.20 -0.62 1.04
N VAL A 378 25.93 -1.45 2.06
CA VAL A 378 25.37 -2.80 1.87
C VAL A 378 23.99 -2.72 1.21
N ARG A 379 23.12 -1.79 1.64
CA ARG A 379 21.82 -1.56 1.00
C ARG A 379 21.97 -1.22 -0.47
N ASN A 380 22.82 -0.23 -0.76
CA ASN A 380 23.01 0.27 -2.11
C ASN A 380 23.51 -0.84 -3.03
N PHE A 381 24.39 -1.73 -2.56
CA PHE A 381 24.79 -2.90 -3.33
C PHE A 381 23.61 -3.85 -3.57
N LEU A 382 22.86 -4.21 -2.52
CA LEU A 382 21.74 -5.15 -2.59
C LEU A 382 20.54 -4.64 -3.41
N GLU A 383 20.39 -3.32 -3.56
CA GLU A 383 19.34 -2.68 -4.35
C GLU A 383 19.84 -2.14 -5.70
N SER A 384 21.11 -2.38 -6.06
CA SER A 384 21.70 -1.91 -7.31
C SER A 384 21.50 -2.87 -8.49
N ASP A 385 21.69 -2.32 -9.68
CA ASP A 385 21.77 -3.02 -10.97
C ASP A 385 22.99 -3.95 -11.10
N ARG A 386 23.91 -3.99 -10.12
CA ARG A 386 24.96 -5.02 -10.07
C ARG A 386 24.40 -6.41 -9.86
N ILE A 387 23.28 -6.53 -9.13
CA ILE A 387 22.64 -7.82 -8.93
C ILE A 387 21.84 -8.16 -10.17
N ARG A 388 22.13 -9.32 -10.75
CA ARG A 388 21.51 -9.76 -12.01
C ARG A 388 20.01 -9.97 -11.82
N ASN A 389 19.24 -9.48 -12.78
CA ASN A 389 17.82 -9.78 -12.88
C ASN A 389 17.58 -11.28 -13.09
N TYR A 390 16.59 -11.79 -12.39
CA TYR A 390 16.09 -13.16 -12.49
C TYR A 390 14.57 -13.12 -12.63
N SER A 391 14.08 -13.73 -13.71
CA SER A 391 12.64 -13.95 -13.91
C SER A 391 12.32 -15.40 -13.57
N PRO A 392 11.62 -15.68 -12.45
CA PRO A 392 11.29 -17.06 -12.06
C PRO A 392 10.45 -17.78 -13.12
N ILE A 393 9.58 -17.05 -13.80
CA ILE A 393 8.70 -17.59 -14.84
C ILE A 393 9.49 -17.95 -16.08
N GLU A 394 10.31 -17.02 -16.60
CA GLU A 394 11.10 -17.26 -17.81
C GLU A 394 12.12 -18.36 -17.58
N SER A 395 12.79 -18.38 -16.41
CA SER A 395 13.73 -19.44 -16.05
C SER A 395 13.05 -20.81 -16.05
N TYR A 396 11.90 -20.93 -15.39
CA TYR A 396 11.16 -22.19 -15.34
C TYR A 396 10.72 -22.67 -16.73
N LEU A 397 10.16 -21.77 -17.54
CA LEU A 397 9.74 -22.12 -18.91
C LEU A 397 10.92 -22.46 -19.81
N TYR A 398 12.05 -21.75 -19.67
CA TYR A 398 13.29 -22.03 -20.39
C TYR A 398 13.84 -23.41 -20.02
N ASP A 399 13.82 -23.76 -18.73
CA ASP A 399 14.25 -25.08 -18.27
C ASP A 399 13.37 -26.21 -18.81
N CYS A 400 12.14 -25.94 -19.24
CA CYS A 400 11.26 -26.92 -19.87
C CYS A 400 11.52 -27.11 -21.38
N LEU A 401 12.23 -26.19 -22.03
CA LEU A 401 12.44 -26.22 -23.49
C LEU A 401 13.16 -27.48 -23.93
N GLY A 402 12.66 -28.12 -25.00
CA GLY A 402 13.26 -29.32 -25.59
C GLY A 402 13.17 -30.60 -24.75
N LYS A 403 12.54 -30.57 -23.56
CA LYS A 403 12.47 -31.74 -22.66
C LYS A 403 11.24 -32.62 -22.82
N TRP A 404 10.28 -32.24 -23.67
CA TRP A 404 9.04 -33.00 -23.81
C TRP A 404 9.29 -34.40 -24.38
N ASP A 405 8.78 -35.41 -23.68
CA ASP A 405 8.96 -36.82 -24.04
C ASP A 405 7.96 -37.36 -25.08
N GLY A 406 7.12 -36.48 -25.65
CA GLY A 406 6.13 -36.84 -26.67
C GLY A 406 4.76 -37.31 -26.14
N LYS A 407 4.57 -37.43 -24.82
CA LYS A 407 3.28 -37.85 -24.24
C LYS A 407 2.36 -36.67 -23.97
N ASP A 408 1.09 -36.79 -24.37
CA ASP A 408 0.08 -35.76 -24.13
C ASP A 408 -0.39 -35.76 -22.66
N ARG A 409 0.26 -34.93 -21.85
CA ARG A 409 -0.03 -34.76 -20.43
C ARG A 409 -1.09 -33.70 -20.17
N ILE A 410 -1.22 -32.70 -21.03
CA ILE A 410 -2.22 -31.63 -20.87
C ILE A 410 -3.63 -32.22 -21.02
N ARG A 411 -3.89 -33.02 -22.06
CA ARG A 411 -5.19 -33.72 -22.18
C ARG A 411 -5.38 -34.81 -21.14
N ALA A 412 -4.31 -35.53 -20.76
CA ALA A 412 -4.40 -36.49 -19.67
C ALA A 412 -4.77 -35.82 -18.33
N LEU A 413 -4.28 -34.61 -18.08
CA LEU A 413 -4.69 -33.79 -16.94
C LEU A 413 -6.15 -33.34 -17.07
N ALA A 414 -6.60 -32.95 -18.27
CA ALA A 414 -8.01 -32.61 -18.49
C ALA A 414 -8.95 -33.79 -18.17
N ARG A 415 -8.55 -35.03 -18.51
CA ARG A 415 -9.31 -36.27 -18.24
C ARG A 415 -9.49 -36.60 -16.77
N THR A 416 -8.70 -36.03 -15.87
CA THR A 416 -8.92 -36.23 -14.42
C THR A 416 -10.18 -35.54 -13.92
N VAL A 417 -10.72 -34.58 -14.71
CA VAL A 417 -12.01 -33.93 -14.49
C VAL A 417 -13.09 -34.79 -15.15
N PRO A 418 -13.88 -35.56 -14.38
CA PRO A 418 -14.91 -36.43 -14.95
C PRO A 418 -16.07 -35.57 -15.48
N THR A 419 -16.37 -35.68 -16.76
CA THR A 419 -17.44 -34.91 -17.41
C THR A 419 -18.00 -35.65 -18.62
N ASN A 420 -19.23 -35.30 -19.00
CA ASN A 420 -19.87 -35.79 -20.22
C ASN A 420 -19.57 -34.90 -21.44
N ASN A 421 -18.87 -33.77 -21.27
CA ASN A 421 -18.56 -32.86 -22.37
C ASN A 421 -17.44 -33.45 -23.26
N PRO A 422 -17.73 -33.83 -24.51
CA PRO A 422 -16.74 -34.46 -25.40
C PRO A 422 -15.62 -33.50 -25.85
N HIS A 423 -15.82 -32.19 -25.69
CA HIS A 423 -14.85 -31.17 -26.12
C HIS A 423 -13.91 -30.70 -25.00
N TRP A 424 -14.14 -31.14 -23.76
CA TRP A 424 -13.43 -30.62 -22.58
C TRP A 424 -11.91 -30.75 -22.70
N GLU A 425 -11.40 -31.88 -23.18
CA GLU A 425 -9.96 -32.11 -23.30
C GLU A 425 -9.28 -31.09 -24.22
N ASP A 426 -9.88 -30.83 -25.39
CA ASP A 426 -9.34 -29.88 -26.36
C ASP A 426 -9.53 -28.43 -25.90
N TRP A 427 -10.65 -28.11 -25.26
CA TRP A 427 -10.86 -26.79 -24.68
C TRP A 427 -9.86 -26.48 -23.58
N PHE A 428 -9.62 -27.44 -22.69
CA PHE A 428 -8.61 -27.32 -21.66
C PHE A 428 -7.21 -27.22 -22.26
N TYR A 429 -6.89 -28.01 -23.28
CA TYR A 429 -5.61 -27.94 -24.00
C TYR A 429 -5.35 -26.54 -24.57
N THR A 430 -6.26 -26.03 -25.39
CA THR A 430 -6.13 -24.70 -26.03
C THR A 430 -6.05 -23.59 -24.98
N TRP A 431 -6.87 -23.66 -23.93
CA TRP A 431 -6.81 -22.69 -22.82
C TRP A 431 -5.48 -22.76 -22.06
N PHE A 432 -4.97 -23.96 -21.78
CA PHE A 432 -3.70 -24.16 -21.08
C PHE A 432 -2.53 -23.60 -21.89
N LEU A 433 -2.53 -23.81 -23.21
CA LEU A 433 -1.58 -23.14 -24.10
C LEU A 433 -1.71 -21.62 -24.03
N GLY A 434 -2.94 -21.08 -24.05
CA GLY A 434 -3.20 -19.65 -23.87
C GLY A 434 -2.68 -19.10 -22.54
N MET A 435 -2.77 -19.89 -21.46
CA MET A 435 -2.22 -19.55 -20.16
C MET A 435 -0.70 -19.50 -20.17
N VAL A 436 -0.03 -20.56 -20.62
CA VAL A 436 1.44 -20.61 -20.70
C VAL A 436 1.97 -19.53 -21.63
N ASP A 437 1.27 -19.28 -22.74
CA ASP A 437 1.63 -18.21 -23.65
C ASP A 437 1.53 -16.86 -22.93
N GLN A 438 0.49 -16.59 -22.13
CA GLN A 438 0.35 -15.38 -21.31
C GLN A 438 1.52 -15.15 -20.35
N TRP A 439 2.04 -16.23 -19.75
CA TRP A 439 3.14 -16.15 -18.79
C TRP A 439 4.46 -15.66 -19.39
N ARG A 440 4.66 -15.89 -20.70
CA ARG A 440 5.86 -15.43 -21.43
C ARG A 440 5.98 -13.90 -21.48
N GLY A 441 4.93 -13.16 -21.08
CA GLY A 441 5.01 -11.71 -20.86
C GLY A 441 5.40 -10.89 -22.09
N MET A 442 5.19 -11.42 -23.30
CA MET A 442 5.65 -10.80 -24.55
C MET A 442 5.11 -9.37 -24.69
N TYR A 443 6.04 -8.42 -24.82
CA TYR A 443 5.73 -7.00 -24.96
C TYR A 443 4.95 -6.76 -26.26
N ARG A 444 3.84 -6.00 -26.21
CA ARG A 444 2.92 -5.66 -27.33
C ARG A 444 1.97 -6.78 -27.79
N ARG A 445 1.47 -7.62 -26.88
CA ARG A 445 0.28 -8.41 -27.20
C ARG A 445 -0.92 -7.52 -27.53
N GLN A 446 -1.69 -7.94 -28.53
CA GLN A 446 -2.95 -7.31 -28.87
C GLN A 446 -4.10 -7.82 -28.00
N TYR A 447 -4.04 -9.07 -27.58
CA TYR A 447 -5.11 -9.74 -26.82
C TYR A 447 -4.51 -10.55 -25.66
N GLY A 448 -5.23 -10.57 -24.53
CA GLY A 448 -4.96 -11.53 -23.45
C GLY A 448 -5.73 -12.83 -23.65
N ASN A 449 -5.40 -13.87 -22.86
CA ASN A 449 -6.25 -15.07 -22.77
C ASN A 449 -7.65 -14.66 -22.29
N SER A 450 -8.60 -14.66 -23.22
CA SER A 450 -9.94 -14.09 -23.04
C SER A 450 -11.01 -15.13 -22.69
N THR A 451 -10.60 -16.40 -22.59
CA THR A 451 -11.42 -17.53 -22.17
C THR A 451 -11.01 -18.03 -20.80
N MET A 452 -11.97 -18.59 -20.07
CA MET A 452 -11.82 -19.04 -18.70
C MET A 452 -12.59 -20.35 -18.48
N PRO A 453 -11.94 -21.44 -18.07
CA PRO A 453 -12.62 -22.65 -17.61
C PRO A 453 -13.49 -22.37 -16.40
N LEU A 454 -14.68 -22.95 -16.39
CA LEU A 454 -15.66 -22.80 -15.34
C LEU A 454 -16.10 -24.19 -14.89
N LEU A 455 -15.54 -24.65 -13.77
CA LEU A 455 -15.81 -25.97 -13.20
C LEU A 455 -17.05 -25.91 -12.32
N ILE A 456 -18.07 -26.68 -12.67
CA ILE A 456 -19.39 -26.65 -12.03
C ILE A 456 -19.69 -28.00 -11.41
N SER A 457 -19.91 -28.04 -10.10
CA SER A 457 -20.29 -29.27 -9.40
C SER A 457 -20.73 -28.97 -7.98
N LYS A 458 -21.26 -29.95 -7.25
CA LYS A 458 -21.51 -29.80 -5.82
C LYS A 458 -20.20 -29.55 -5.04
N GLN A 459 -20.34 -29.13 -3.78
CA GLN A 459 -19.19 -28.98 -2.88
C GLN A 459 -18.50 -30.35 -2.66
N GLY A 460 -17.19 -30.34 -2.41
CA GLY A 460 -16.41 -31.56 -2.13
C GLY A 460 -15.85 -32.29 -3.36
N TYR A 461 -15.93 -31.71 -4.55
CA TYR A 461 -15.47 -32.32 -5.82
C TYR A 461 -14.01 -32.01 -6.19
N ASN A 462 -13.21 -31.50 -5.24
CA ASN A 462 -11.79 -31.14 -5.44
C ASN A 462 -11.50 -30.06 -6.51
N LYS A 463 -12.49 -29.23 -6.88
CA LYS A 463 -12.33 -28.15 -7.89
C LYS A 463 -11.19 -27.18 -7.56
N SER A 464 -11.21 -26.56 -6.38
CA SER A 464 -10.18 -25.58 -5.98
C SER A 464 -8.80 -26.24 -5.85
N THR A 465 -8.74 -27.51 -5.43
CA THR A 465 -7.51 -28.31 -5.40
C THR A 465 -6.95 -28.53 -6.80
N PHE A 466 -7.79 -28.89 -7.78
CA PHE A 466 -7.39 -29.00 -9.17
C PHE A 466 -6.82 -27.68 -9.71
N CYS A 467 -7.51 -26.56 -9.50
CA CYS A 467 -7.04 -25.23 -9.93
C CYS A 467 -5.66 -24.90 -9.35
N ARG A 468 -5.45 -25.12 -8.05
CA ARG A 468 -4.17 -24.86 -7.38
C ARG A 468 -3.05 -25.75 -7.93
N ARG A 469 -3.37 -26.99 -8.26
CA ARG A 469 -2.42 -27.97 -8.82
C ARG A 469 -2.00 -27.68 -10.25
N LEU A 470 -2.65 -26.76 -10.97
CA LEU A 470 -2.21 -26.36 -12.30
C LEU A 470 -0.85 -25.64 -12.25
N ILE A 471 -0.52 -24.99 -11.14
CA ILE A 471 0.71 -24.21 -10.98
C ILE A 471 1.83 -25.09 -10.38
N PRO A 472 3.06 -25.05 -10.93
CA PRO A 472 4.19 -25.77 -10.37
C PRO A 472 4.52 -25.27 -8.96
N THR A 473 5.15 -26.12 -8.16
CA THR A 473 5.40 -25.83 -6.73
C THR A 473 6.32 -24.62 -6.55
N GLU A 474 7.31 -24.49 -7.43
CA GLU A 474 8.28 -23.40 -7.51
C GLU A 474 7.61 -22.05 -7.85
N LEU A 475 6.45 -22.09 -8.50
CA LEU A 475 5.65 -20.92 -8.90
C LEU A 475 4.34 -20.79 -8.11
N SER A 476 4.21 -21.50 -6.98
CA SER A 476 2.98 -21.55 -6.18
C SER A 476 2.47 -20.18 -5.72
N TRP A 477 3.36 -19.20 -5.55
CA TRP A 477 3.03 -17.80 -5.29
C TRP A 477 2.18 -17.15 -6.40
N GLY A 478 2.22 -17.69 -7.61
CA GLY A 478 1.48 -17.21 -8.77
C GLY A 478 0.01 -17.62 -8.81
N PHE A 479 -0.49 -18.35 -7.82
CA PHE A 479 -1.90 -18.74 -7.69
C PHE A 479 -2.62 -17.89 -6.63
N THR A 480 -3.85 -17.46 -6.92
CA THR A 480 -4.74 -16.84 -5.92
C THR A 480 -6.18 -17.32 -6.10
N ASP A 481 -6.85 -17.61 -5.00
CA ASP A 481 -8.27 -17.99 -4.91
C ASP A 481 -9.15 -16.92 -4.21
N ASN A 482 -8.54 -15.96 -3.52
CA ASN A 482 -9.23 -14.95 -2.72
C ASN A 482 -9.31 -13.57 -3.42
N MET A 483 -9.85 -13.54 -4.64
CA MET A 483 -9.91 -12.29 -5.42
C MET A 483 -11.27 -11.59 -5.29
N ILE A 484 -11.28 -10.40 -4.66
CA ILE A 484 -12.49 -9.57 -4.58
C ILE A 484 -12.59 -8.67 -5.82
N LEU A 485 -13.63 -8.88 -6.64
CA LEU A 485 -13.84 -8.15 -7.90
C LEU A 485 -14.42 -6.72 -7.74
N SER A 486 -14.63 -6.24 -6.52
CA SER A 486 -15.22 -4.91 -6.26
C SER A 486 -14.23 -3.76 -6.47
N GLU A 487 -12.93 -3.97 -6.25
CA GLU A 487 -11.90 -2.95 -6.44
C GLU A 487 -11.11 -3.18 -7.74
N LYS A 488 -11.42 -2.39 -8.78
CA LYS A 488 -10.75 -2.47 -10.08
C LYS A 488 -9.23 -2.41 -10.01
N ARG A 489 -8.68 -1.57 -9.12
CA ARG A 489 -7.23 -1.41 -8.96
C ARG A 489 -6.57 -2.69 -8.46
N GLN A 490 -7.15 -3.35 -7.44
CA GLN A 490 -6.63 -4.61 -6.93
C GLN A 490 -6.66 -5.70 -8.00
N VAL A 491 -7.73 -5.76 -8.81
CA VAL A 491 -7.83 -6.76 -9.90
C VAL A 491 -6.77 -6.54 -10.97
N LEU A 492 -6.56 -5.30 -11.39
CA LEU A 492 -5.49 -4.98 -12.35
C LEU A 492 -4.11 -5.34 -11.78
N GLN A 493 -3.88 -5.07 -10.49
CA GLN A 493 -2.65 -5.44 -9.79
C GLN A 493 -2.45 -6.96 -9.71
N ALA A 494 -3.47 -7.71 -9.32
CA ALA A 494 -3.45 -9.16 -9.32
C ALA A 494 -3.13 -9.72 -10.71
N MET A 495 -3.69 -9.13 -11.78
CA MET A 495 -3.41 -9.55 -13.16
C MET A 495 -1.95 -9.37 -13.60
N SER A 496 -1.21 -8.43 -13.01
CA SER A 496 0.23 -8.26 -13.23
C SER A 496 1.12 -9.12 -12.33
N GLN A 497 0.59 -9.58 -11.19
CA GLN A 497 1.38 -10.24 -10.15
C GLN A 497 1.17 -11.76 -10.11
N PHE A 498 -0.02 -12.25 -10.47
CA PHE A 498 -0.34 -13.67 -10.45
C PHE A 498 -0.34 -14.28 -11.86
N LEU A 499 -0.18 -15.59 -11.91
CA LEU A 499 -0.16 -16.43 -13.10
C LEU A 499 -1.53 -17.04 -13.40
N LEU A 500 -2.26 -17.41 -12.35
CA LEU A 500 -3.62 -17.96 -12.42
C LEU A 500 -4.47 -17.41 -11.28
N ILE A 501 -5.55 -16.74 -11.65
CA ILE A 501 -6.54 -16.20 -10.72
C ILE A 501 -7.76 -17.12 -10.75
N ASN A 502 -8.03 -17.80 -9.64
CA ASN A 502 -9.26 -18.57 -9.45
C ASN A 502 -10.36 -17.66 -8.89
N LEU A 503 -11.47 -17.55 -9.62
CA LEU A 503 -12.70 -16.92 -9.16
C LEU A 503 -13.56 -17.99 -8.47
N ASP A 504 -13.35 -18.17 -7.17
CA ASP A 504 -14.16 -19.11 -6.40
C ASP A 504 -15.58 -18.57 -6.18
N GLU A 505 -16.52 -19.49 -5.99
CA GLU A 505 -17.95 -19.20 -5.81
C GLU A 505 -18.49 -18.25 -6.88
N PHE A 506 -18.22 -18.55 -8.16
CA PHE A 506 -18.56 -17.69 -9.30
C PHE A 506 -20.04 -17.25 -9.32
N ASN A 507 -20.93 -18.07 -8.77
CA ASN A 507 -22.36 -17.80 -8.61
C ASN A 507 -22.67 -16.61 -7.68
N GLN A 508 -21.76 -16.20 -6.81
CA GLN A 508 -21.93 -15.01 -5.94
C GLN A 508 -21.59 -13.70 -6.66
N ILE A 509 -20.87 -13.76 -7.79
CA ILE A 509 -20.53 -12.57 -8.57
C ILE A 509 -21.80 -12.07 -9.24
N SER A 510 -22.18 -10.83 -8.92
CA SER A 510 -23.41 -10.26 -9.45
C SER A 510 -23.42 -10.20 -10.98
N PRO A 511 -24.58 -10.40 -11.64
CA PRO A 511 -24.70 -10.33 -13.09
C PRO A 511 -24.05 -9.10 -13.70
N GLN A 512 -24.26 -7.92 -13.10
CA GLN A 512 -23.70 -6.65 -13.60
C GLN A 512 -22.16 -6.66 -13.66
N VAL A 513 -21.50 -7.27 -12.66
CA VAL A 513 -20.04 -7.41 -12.64
C VAL A 513 -19.58 -8.40 -13.71
N GLN A 514 -20.32 -9.49 -13.93
CA GLN A 514 -20.03 -10.44 -15.01
C GLN A 514 -20.14 -9.80 -16.41
N GLN A 515 -21.28 -9.15 -16.74
CA GLN A 515 -21.54 -8.66 -18.11
C GLN A 515 -20.64 -7.47 -18.50
N GLY A 516 -20.30 -6.63 -17.52
CA GLY A 516 -19.51 -5.42 -17.77
C GLY A 516 -18.03 -5.57 -17.41
N PHE A 517 -17.77 -5.76 -16.12
CA PHE A 517 -16.42 -5.65 -15.58
C PHE A 517 -15.53 -6.82 -15.99
N LEU A 518 -15.99 -8.06 -15.78
CA LEU A 518 -15.21 -9.26 -16.11
C LEU A 518 -14.96 -9.38 -17.62
N LYS A 519 -15.96 -9.06 -18.45
CA LYS A 519 -15.85 -9.03 -19.91
C LYS A 519 -14.70 -8.13 -20.39
N ASN A 520 -14.59 -6.94 -19.82
CA ASN A 520 -13.54 -5.99 -20.16
C ASN A 520 -12.17 -6.47 -19.66
N LEU A 521 -12.09 -7.01 -18.44
CA LEU A 521 -10.84 -7.50 -17.86
C LEU A 521 -10.23 -8.66 -18.64
N LEU A 522 -11.06 -9.64 -19.02
CA LEU A 522 -10.61 -10.82 -19.77
C LEU A 522 -9.99 -10.45 -21.12
N GLN A 523 -10.35 -9.31 -21.70
CA GLN A 523 -9.81 -8.85 -22.99
C GLN A 523 -8.49 -8.10 -22.90
N LEU A 524 -8.13 -7.57 -21.73
CA LEU A 524 -6.94 -6.72 -21.58
C LEU A 524 -5.65 -7.51 -21.86
N PRO A 525 -4.79 -7.04 -22.78
CA PRO A 525 -3.45 -7.63 -22.98
C PRO A 525 -2.41 -7.10 -21.98
N THR A 526 -2.57 -5.87 -21.51
CA THR A 526 -1.69 -5.18 -20.58
C THR A 526 -2.52 -4.47 -19.51
N VAL A 527 -1.90 -4.15 -18.38
CA VAL A 527 -2.55 -3.47 -17.26
C VAL A 527 -1.83 -2.18 -16.91
N LYS A 528 -2.59 -1.10 -16.72
CA LYS A 528 -2.06 0.22 -16.36
C LYS A 528 -2.30 0.46 -14.88
N ILE A 529 -1.22 0.55 -14.10
CA ILE A 529 -1.25 0.58 -12.65
C ILE A 529 -0.28 1.64 -12.15
N LYS A 530 -0.68 2.40 -11.13
CA LYS A 530 0.25 3.25 -10.37
C LYS A 530 0.82 2.42 -9.22
N PRO A 531 2.13 2.08 -9.21
CA PRO A 531 2.72 1.31 -8.12
C PRO A 531 2.56 2.04 -6.78
N PRO A 532 2.53 1.33 -5.64
CA PRO A 532 2.68 1.95 -4.33
C PRO A 532 3.95 2.81 -4.34
N TYR A 533 3.83 4.07 -3.92
CA TYR A 533 4.92 5.07 -3.92
C TYR A 533 5.45 5.52 -5.30
N GLY A 534 4.88 5.01 -6.40
CA GLY A 534 5.19 5.49 -7.74
C GLY A 534 4.55 6.85 -8.02
N SER A 535 5.29 7.79 -8.61
CA SER A 535 4.76 9.10 -9.01
C SER A 535 3.81 9.01 -10.21
N HIS A 536 4.04 8.07 -11.13
CA HIS A 536 3.31 7.94 -12.40
C HIS A 536 2.67 6.56 -12.59
N VAL A 537 1.62 6.51 -13.43
CA VAL A 537 1.00 5.26 -13.89
C VAL A 537 1.98 4.58 -14.85
N GLN A 538 2.21 3.29 -14.65
CA GLN A 538 3.06 2.45 -15.49
C GLN A 538 2.21 1.36 -16.14
N GLU A 539 2.65 0.89 -17.31
CA GLU A 539 2.04 -0.22 -18.01
C GLU A 539 2.83 -1.50 -17.74
N PHE A 540 2.14 -2.52 -17.26
CA PHE A 540 2.70 -3.84 -16.96
C PHE A 540 2.08 -4.88 -17.90
N PRO A 541 2.85 -5.91 -18.31
CA PRO A 541 2.27 -7.05 -19.01
C PRO A 541 1.26 -7.74 -18.09
N ARG A 542 0.14 -8.20 -18.67
CA ARG A 542 -0.76 -9.12 -17.97
C ARG A 542 -0.11 -10.50 -17.96
N LEU A 543 0.08 -11.08 -16.78
CA LEU A 543 0.57 -12.46 -16.64
C LEU A 543 -0.58 -13.43 -16.36
N ALA A 544 -1.62 -12.96 -15.68
CA ALA A 544 -2.70 -13.84 -15.21
C ALA A 544 -3.62 -14.34 -16.33
N SER A 545 -3.88 -15.64 -16.30
CA SER A 545 -5.11 -16.23 -16.84
C SER A 545 -6.13 -16.44 -15.72
N PHE A 546 -7.38 -16.65 -16.09
CA PHE A 546 -8.46 -16.87 -15.13
C PHE A 546 -8.99 -18.30 -15.24
N ILE A 547 -9.44 -18.81 -14.11
CA ILE A 547 -10.25 -20.03 -13.94
C ILE A 547 -11.34 -19.73 -12.92
N ALA A 548 -12.47 -20.43 -12.98
CA ALA A 548 -13.56 -20.21 -12.04
C ALA A 548 -14.16 -21.54 -11.56
N THR A 549 -14.67 -21.52 -10.33
CA THR A 549 -15.33 -22.65 -9.71
C THR A 549 -16.72 -22.23 -9.24
N SER A 550 -17.72 -23.08 -9.45
CA SER A 550 -19.07 -22.84 -8.95
C SER A 550 -19.71 -24.10 -8.37
N ASN A 551 -20.63 -23.85 -7.44
CA ASN A 551 -21.49 -24.86 -6.83
C ASN A 551 -22.90 -24.91 -7.43
N MET A 552 -23.22 -23.99 -8.35
CA MET A 552 -24.54 -23.86 -8.98
C MET A 552 -24.39 -23.90 -10.51
N THR A 553 -25.43 -24.35 -11.20
CA THR A 553 -25.43 -24.46 -12.66
C THR A 553 -25.98 -23.20 -13.35
N ASP A 554 -26.85 -22.43 -12.68
CA ASP A 554 -27.52 -21.23 -13.20
C ASP A 554 -26.69 -19.95 -13.01
N ILE A 555 -25.50 -19.92 -13.62
CA ILE A 555 -24.46 -18.93 -13.28
C ILE A 555 -24.14 -17.92 -14.39
N LEU A 556 -24.50 -18.23 -15.64
CA LEU A 556 -24.19 -17.38 -16.78
C LEU A 556 -25.38 -16.46 -17.10
N SER A 557 -25.22 -15.17 -16.83
CA SER A 557 -26.29 -14.18 -16.98
C SER A 557 -26.24 -13.34 -18.27
N ASP A 558 -25.15 -13.41 -19.05
CA ASP A 558 -24.94 -12.62 -20.28
C ASP A 558 -24.77 -13.52 -21.52
N PRO A 559 -25.84 -13.70 -22.33
CA PRO A 559 -25.78 -14.48 -23.57
C PRO A 559 -24.66 -14.05 -24.54
N SER A 560 -24.30 -12.75 -24.56
CA SER A 560 -23.21 -12.23 -25.41
C SER A 560 -21.80 -12.48 -24.84
N GLY A 561 -21.74 -12.71 -23.53
CA GLY A 561 -20.53 -12.94 -22.74
C GLY A 561 -20.14 -14.42 -22.67
N ASN A 562 -21.12 -15.33 -22.83
CA ASN A 562 -21.00 -16.78 -22.66
C ASN A 562 -19.84 -17.43 -23.41
N ARG A 563 -19.43 -16.87 -24.55
CA ARG A 563 -18.29 -17.36 -25.33
C ARG A 563 -16.94 -17.35 -24.60
N ARG A 564 -16.82 -16.62 -23.49
CA ARG A 564 -15.59 -16.49 -22.69
C ARG A 564 -15.48 -17.55 -21.60
N PHE A 565 -16.53 -18.32 -21.35
CA PHE A 565 -16.55 -19.34 -20.31
C PHE A 565 -16.46 -20.71 -20.96
N LEU A 566 -15.58 -21.58 -20.49
CA LEU A 566 -15.55 -22.98 -20.90
C LEU A 566 -16.24 -23.76 -19.78
N GLY A 567 -17.57 -23.72 -19.79
CA GLY A 567 -18.40 -24.33 -18.76
C GLY A 567 -18.33 -25.85 -18.83
N VAL A 568 -18.03 -26.49 -17.70
CA VAL A 568 -18.00 -27.95 -17.60
C VAL A 568 -18.66 -28.39 -16.30
N GLU A 569 -19.69 -29.21 -16.42
CA GLU A 569 -20.32 -29.87 -15.27
C GLU A 569 -19.59 -31.18 -14.99
N LEU A 570 -19.20 -31.39 -13.73
CA LEU A 570 -18.51 -32.60 -13.32
C LEU A 570 -19.52 -33.68 -12.92
N THR A 571 -19.28 -34.90 -13.41
CA THR A 571 -20.08 -36.08 -13.07
C THR A 571 -19.59 -36.80 -11.81
N GLY A 572 -18.41 -36.44 -11.31
CA GLY A 572 -17.82 -36.99 -10.08
C GLY A 572 -16.69 -36.11 -9.53
N PRO A 573 -16.11 -36.45 -8.36
CA PRO A 573 -14.95 -35.75 -7.83
C PRO A 573 -13.75 -35.82 -8.76
N ILE A 574 -13.00 -34.73 -8.90
CA ILE A 574 -11.76 -34.72 -9.68
C ILE A 574 -10.74 -35.63 -8.97
N ASP A 575 -10.11 -36.53 -9.73
CA ASP A 575 -8.99 -37.33 -9.22
C ASP A 575 -7.76 -36.43 -9.03
N VAL A 576 -7.38 -36.24 -7.78
CA VAL A 576 -6.22 -35.43 -7.39
C VAL A 576 -5.08 -36.23 -6.76
N SER A 577 -5.16 -37.56 -6.81
CA SER A 577 -4.22 -38.47 -6.13
C SER A 577 -2.84 -38.56 -6.79
N GLY A 578 -2.79 -38.59 -8.13
CA GLY A 578 -1.53 -38.80 -8.87
C GLY A 578 -0.65 -37.54 -8.90
N ARG A 579 0.67 -37.65 -8.68
CA ARG A 579 1.60 -36.50 -8.77
C ARG A 579 1.73 -36.01 -10.22
N LEU A 580 1.68 -34.70 -10.41
CA LEU A 580 1.89 -34.09 -11.73
C LEU A 580 3.38 -33.97 -12.02
N ASN A 581 3.78 -34.37 -13.21
CA ASN A 581 5.09 -34.03 -13.74
C ASN A 581 4.99 -32.65 -14.42
N TYR A 582 5.22 -31.61 -13.63
CA TYR A 582 5.13 -30.22 -14.09
C TYR A 582 6.11 -29.92 -15.22
N GLU A 583 7.36 -30.37 -15.12
CA GLU A 583 8.37 -30.16 -16.17
C GLU A 583 7.87 -30.68 -17.52
N GLN A 584 7.33 -31.90 -17.57
CA GLN A 584 6.80 -32.47 -18.80
C GLN A 584 5.50 -31.81 -19.28
N LEU A 585 4.63 -31.38 -18.36
CA LEU A 585 3.40 -30.67 -18.69
C LEU A 585 3.68 -29.34 -19.38
N TYR A 586 4.62 -28.57 -18.83
CA TYR A 586 5.01 -27.27 -19.39
C TYR A 586 5.96 -27.42 -20.58
N ALA A 587 6.80 -28.46 -20.65
CA ALA A 587 7.58 -28.77 -21.84
C ALA A 587 6.68 -29.08 -23.05
N GLN A 588 5.58 -29.82 -22.85
CA GLN A 588 4.57 -30.03 -23.90
C GLN A 588 3.99 -28.70 -24.38
N ALA A 589 3.56 -27.84 -23.45
CA ALA A 589 2.96 -26.55 -23.79
C ALA A 589 3.94 -25.65 -24.54
N MET A 590 5.20 -25.56 -24.09
CA MET A 590 6.23 -24.76 -24.74
C MET A 590 6.52 -25.27 -26.16
N GLN A 591 6.63 -26.59 -26.36
CA GLN A 591 6.86 -27.14 -27.70
C GLN A 591 5.67 -26.88 -28.65
N ALA A 592 4.43 -27.02 -28.16
CA ALA A 592 3.24 -26.71 -28.95
C ALA A 592 3.22 -25.23 -29.38
N LEU A 593 3.57 -24.32 -28.46
CA LEU A 593 3.66 -22.88 -28.76
C LEU A 593 4.80 -22.55 -29.73
N GLU A 594 5.96 -23.22 -29.64
CA GLU A 594 7.08 -23.05 -30.59
C GLU A 594 6.72 -23.53 -32.00
N ARG A 595 5.88 -24.56 -32.10
CA ARG A 595 5.32 -25.06 -33.38
C ARG A 595 4.21 -24.18 -33.93
N GLY A 596 3.79 -23.14 -33.21
CA GLY A 596 2.71 -22.25 -33.62
C GLY A 596 1.32 -22.87 -33.50
N GLU A 597 1.13 -23.85 -32.61
CA GLU A 597 -0.21 -24.36 -32.31
C GLU A 597 -1.10 -23.24 -31.75
N LYS A 598 -2.40 -23.32 -32.04
CA LYS A 598 -3.36 -22.29 -31.64
C LYS A 598 -3.53 -22.28 -30.12
N SER A 599 -3.41 -21.09 -29.53
CA SER A 599 -3.66 -20.81 -28.11
C SER A 599 -4.96 -20.04 -27.87
N TYR A 600 -5.82 -19.97 -28.89
CA TYR A 600 -7.08 -19.24 -28.91
C TYR A 600 -8.14 -20.02 -29.71
N PHE A 601 -9.41 -19.73 -29.42
CA PHE A 601 -10.54 -20.35 -30.11
C PHE A 601 -10.96 -19.52 -31.33
N ASP A 602 -11.22 -20.19 -32.44
CA ASP A 602 -11.77 -19.55 -33.63
C ASP A 602 -13.29 -19.38 -33.57
N ALA A 603 -13.89 -18.76 -34.60
CA ALA A 603 -15.32 -18.48 -34.62
C ALA A 603 -16.19 -19.74 -34.58
N LYS A 604 -15.73 -20.87 -35.16
CA LYS A 604 -16.49 -22.13 -35.16
C LYS A 604 -16.46 -22.75 -33.77
N GLU A 605 -15.29 -22.83 -33.16
CA GLU A 605 -15.12 -23.34 -31.79
C GLU A 605 -15.88 -22.49 -30.78
N THR A 606 -15.81 -21.16 -30.94
CA THR A 606 -16.57 -20.19 -30.15
C THR A 606 -18.09 -20.46 -30.23
N ALA A 607 -18.61 -20.81 -31.42
CA ALA A 607 -20.02 -21.14 -31.58
C ALA A 607 -20.41 -22.42 -30.83
N ILE A 608 -19.55 -23.45 -30.85
CA ILE A 608 -19.75 -24.70 -30.09
C ILE A 608 -19.76 -24.42 -28.58
N ILE A 609 -18.81 -23.61 -28.09
CA ILE A 609 -18.75 -23.19 -26.68
C ILE A 609 -20.04 -22.48 -26.28
N MET A 610 -20.51 -21.53 -27.11
CA MET A 610 -21.76 -20.82 -26.85
C MET A 610 -22.97 -21.76 -26.82
N GLN A 611 -23.04 -22.73 -27.75
CA GLN A 611 -24.12 -23.70 -27.78
C GLN A 611 -24.11 -24.58 -26.52
N HIS A 612 -22.95 -25.07 -26.10
CA HIS A 612 -22.81 -25.88 -24.88
C HIS A 612 -23.17 -25.10 -23.62
N ASN A 613 -22.78 -23.82 -23.54
CA ASN A 613 -23.02 -22.99 -22.35
C ASN A 613 -24.49 -22.63 -22.11
N ARG A 614 -25.38 -22.88 -23.07
CA ARG A 614 -26.82 -22.63 -22.91
C ARG A 614 -27.42 -23.34 -21.69
N GLN A 615 -26.89 -24.51 -21.35
CA GLN A 615 -27.35 -25.28 -20.18
C GLN A 615 -27.01 -24.60 -18.83
N PHE A 616 -26.05 -23.68 -18.82
CA PHE A 616 -25.63 -22.92 -17.63
C PHE A 616 -26.20 -21.50 -17.60
N GLU A 617 -27.04 -21.14 -18.57
CA GLU A 617 -27.67 -19.82 -18.63
C GLU A 617 -28.69 -19.65 -17.51
N GLN A 618 -28.56 -18.54 -16.79
CA GLN A 618 -29.56 -18.12 -15.83
C GLN A 618 -30.77 -17.57 -16.57
N PHE A 619 -31.92 -18.22 -16.43
CA PHE A 619 -33.17 -17.70 -16.96
C PHE A 619 -33.68 -16.58 -16.06
N SER A 620 -33.84 -15.38 -16.61
CA SER A 620 -34.53 -14.32 -15.88
C SER A 620 -35.99 -14.74 -15.60
N PRO A 621 -36.58 -14.38 -14.45
CA PRO A 621 -37.99 -14.66 -14.16
C PRO A 621 -38.93 -14.15 -15.27
N ILE A 622 -38.53 -13.04 -15.91
CA ILE A 622 -39.23 -12.45 -17.05
C ILE A 622 -39.22 -13.38 -18.26
N LYS A 623 -38.05 -13.93 -18.61
CA LYS A 623 -37.90 -14.90 -19.70
C LYS A 623 -38.70 -16.17 -19.42
N GLN A 624 -38.74 -16.64 -18.17
CA GLN A 624 -39.57 -17.79 -17.76
C GLN A 624 -41.07 -17.51 -17.94
N CYS A 625 -41.57 -16.37 -17.44
CA CYS A 625 -42.96 -15.96 -17.63
C CYS A 625 -43.31 -15.83 -19.11
N PHE A 626 -42.41 -15.26 -19.91
CA PHE A 626 -42.60 -15.18 -21.36
C PHE A 626 -42.73 -16.56 -22.00
N LEU A 627 -41.79 -17.47 -21.75
CA LEU A 627 -41.78 -18.82 -22.33
C LEU A 627 -42.92 -19.72 -21.85
N GLN A 628 -43.67 -19.33 -20.80
CA GLN A 628 -44.90 -20.00 -20.37
C GLN A 628 -46.16 -19.52 -21.10
N VAL A 629 -46.08 -18.40 -21.81
CA VAL A 629 -47.23 -17.77 -22.50
C VAL A 629 -47.02 -17.69 -24.01
N PHE A 630 -45.77 -17.56 -24.42
CA PHE A 630 -45.40 -17.32 -25.81
C PHE A 630 -44.31 -18.29 -26.26
N GLU A 631 -44.32 -18.59 -27.56
CA GLU A 631 -43.23 -19.23 -28.29
C GLU A 631 -42.76 -18.32 -29.42
N PRO A 632 -41.47 -18.33 -29.78
CA PRO A 632 -40.99 -17.67 -30.99
C PRO A 632 -41.65 -18.27 -32.24
N ALA A 633 -42.24 -17.44 -33.10
CA ALA A 633 -42.83 -17.95 -34.35
C ALA A 633 -41.76 -18.06 -35.46
N SER A 634 -41.82 -19.14 -36.23
CA SER A 634 -40.90 -19.37 -37.36
C SER A 634 -41.24 -18.50 -38.58
N THR A 635 -42.53 -18.26 -38.82
CA THR A 635 -43.05 -17.48 -39.97
C THR A 635 -44.13 -16.49 -39.52
N PRO A 636 -44.29 -15.34 -40.20
CA PRO A 636 -45.35 -14.36 -39.89
C PRO A 636 -46.78 -14.89 -40.01
N GLU A 637 -46.98 -16.00 -40.73
CA GLU A 637 -48.29 -16.62 -40.94
C GLU A 637 -48.77 -17.41 -39.71
N ASN A 638 -47.83 -17.92 -38.91
CA ASN A 638 -48.12 -18.77 -37.75
C ASN A 638 -48.01 -17.99 -36.43
N GLY A 639 -47.80 -16.67 -36.47
CA GLY A 639 -47.62 -15.85 -35.27
C GLY A 639 -48.04 -14.41 -35.48
N GLU A 640 -48.10 -13.66 -34.39
CA GLU A 640 -48.50 -12.27 -34.36
C GLU A 640 -47.32 -11.38 -33.95
N TYR A 641 -47.21 -10.20 -34.57
CA TYR A 641 -46.24 -9.19 -34.15
C TYR A 641 -46.82 -8.39 -32.97
N LEU A 642 -46.24 -8.56 -31.79
CA LEU A 642 -46.63 -7.81 -30.59
C LEU A 642 -45.51 -6.87 -30.14
N MET A 643 -45.88 -5.65 -29.74
CA MET A 643 -44.96 -4.74 -29.08
C MET A 643 -44.62 -5.23 -27.66
N ALA A 644 -43.44 -4.84 -27.15
CA ALA A 644 -43.04 -5.19 -25.77
C ALA A 644 -44.08 -4.77 -24.72
N ALA A 645 -44.79 -3.66 -24.93
CA ALA A 645 -45.87 -3.21 -24.04
C ALA A 645 -47.07 -4.16 -24.06
N ALA A 646 -47.49 -4.63 -25.23
CA ALA A 646 -48.59 -5.59 -25.35
C ALA A 646 -48.22 -6.95 -24.73
N ILE A 647 -47.00 -7.42 -24.98
CA ILE A 647 -46.46 -8.63 -24.32
C ILE A 647 -46.45 -8.43 -22.80
N PHE A 648 -46.01 -7.27 -22.31
CA PHE A 648 -45.99 -6.94 -20.89
C PHE A 648 -47.38 -7.02 -20.26
N ASP A 649 -48.39 -6.43 -20.90
CA ASP A 649 -49.76 -6.42 -20.39
C ASP A 649 -50.36 -7.83 -20.32
N ILE A 650 -50.11 -8.67 -21.34
CA ILE A 650 -50.55 -10.07 -21.34
C ILE A 650 -49.87 -10.86 -20.21
N LEU A 651 -48.57 -10.67 -20.01
CA LEU A 651 -47.85 -11.30 -18.91
C LEU A 651 -48.36 -10.81 -17.55
N LYS A 652 -48.65 -9.52 -17.41
CA LYS A 652 -49.19 -8.93 -16.18
C LYS A 652 -50.61 -9.43 -15.88
N GLN A 653 -51.44 -9.65 -16.90
CA GLN A 653 -52.77 -10.24 -16.72
C GLN A 653 -52.69 -11.69 -16.20
N LYS A 654 -51.76 -12.49 -16.71
CA LYS A 654 -51.63 -13.90 -16.31
C LYS A 654 -50.95 -14.08 -14.95
N PHE A 655 -49.91 -13.32 -14.66
CA PHE A 655 -49.06 -13.50 -13.47
C PHE A 655 -49.30 -12.45 -12.37
N GLY A 656 -50.03 -11.37 -12.66
CA GLY A 656 -50.37 -10.34 -11.67
C GLY A 656 -49.14 -9.70 -11.02
N SER A 657 -49.18 -9.56 -9.69
CA SER A 657 -48.11 -8.98 -8.87
C SER A 657 -46.84 -9.84 -8.78
N SER A 658 -46.87 -11.11 -9.21
CA SER A 658 -45.69 -11.97 -9.23
C SER A 658 -44.70 -11.61 -10.34
N LEU A 659 -45.14 -10.85 -11.36
CA LEU A 659 -44.30 -10.33 -12.43
C LEU A 659 -43.50 -9.10 -11.95
N GLN A 660 -42.34 -9.33 -11.30
CA GLN A 660 -41.45 -8.25 -10.84
C GLN A 660 -40.65 -7.57 -11.98
N VAL A 661 -41.35 -7.00 -12.95
CA VAL A 661 -40.74 -6.20 -14.01
C VAL A 661 -40.87 -4.73 -13.62
N SER A 662 -39.76 -4.10 -13.29
CA SER A 662 -39.72 -2.67 -12.96
C SER A 662 -39.86 -1.75 -14.18
N SER A 663 -39.73 -2.27 -15.42
CA SER A 663 -39.84 -1.48 -16.66
C SER A 663 -40.02 -2.35 -17.92
N ILE A 664 -41.06 -2.10 -18.72
CA ILE A 664 -40.91 -1.56 -20.10
C ILE A 664 -39.66 -2.02 -20.87
N GLN A 665 -38.64 -1.18 -20.74
CA GLN A 665 -37.38 -1.27 -21.45
C GLN A 665 -36.57 -2.51 -21.05
N LYS A 666 -36.69 -2.97 -19.80
CA LYS A 666 -36.01 -4.18 -19.32
C LYS A 666 -36.59 -5.40 -20.01
N LEU A 667 -37.92 -5.50 -20.12
CA LEU A 667 -38.57 -6.57 -20.90
C LEU A 667 -38.14 -6.53 -22.36
N GLY A 668 -38.10 -5.35 -22.99
CA GLY A 668 -37.64 -5.22 -24.38
C GLY A 668 -36.23 -5.78 -24.61
N ARG A 669 -35.28 -5.53 -23.69
CA ARG A 669 -33.93 -6.08 -23.75
C ARG A 669 -33.91 -7.60 -23.56
N GLU A 670 -34.70 -8.12 -22.63
CA GLU A 670 -34.82 -9.57 -22.42
C GLU A 670 -35.38 -10.27 -23.67
N LEU A 671 -36.42 -9.71 -24.30
CA LEU A 671 -37.01 -10.26 -25.52
C LEU A 671 -36.00 -10.33 -26.68
N GLN A 672 -35.14 -9.32 -26.83
CA GLN A 672 -34.07 -9.34 -27.84
C GLN A 672 -33.06 -10.49 -27.64
N ASN A 673 -32.91 -10.97 -26.41
CA ASN A 673 -32.01 -12.07 -26.06
C ASN A 673 -32.69 -13.45 -26.11
N ILE A 674 -33.97 -13.52 -26.51
CA ILE A 674 -34.66 -14.81 -26.69
C ILE A 674 -34.32 -15.36 -28.08
N GLU A 675 -33.73 -16.56 -28.08
CA GLU A 675 -33.34 -17.23 -29.32
C GLU A 675 -34.55 -17.56 -30.20
N GLY A 676 -34.41 -17.38 -31.50
CA GLY A 676 -35.47 -17.61 -32.49
C GLY A 676 -36.53 -16.51 -32.55
N LEU A 677 -36.52 -15.54 -31.62
CA LEU A 677 -37.51 -14.46 -31.60
C LEU A 677 -37.19 -13.39 -32.64
N LYS A 678 -37.91 -13.42 -33.76
CA LYS A 678 -37.80 -12.41 -34.82
C LYS A 678 -38.39 -11.08 -34.35
N ASN A 679 -37.76 -9.99 -34.74
CA ASN A 679 -38.25 -8.65 -34.45
C ASN A 679 -38.23 -7.74 -35.68
N ARG A 680 -39.03 -6.68 -35.66
CA ARG A 680 -39.03 -5.63 -36.68
C ARG A 680 -39.18 -4.26 -36.02
N ARG A 681 -38.55 -3.24 -36.61
CA ARG A 681 -38.74 -1.85 -36.19
C ARG A 681 -39.95 -1.24 -36.89
N THR A 682 -40.78 -0.54 -36.14
CA THR A 682 -41.90 0.26 -36.62
C THR A 682 -41.74 1.71 -36.15
N ARG A 683 -42.61 2.61 -36.62
CA ARG A 683 -42.63 4.02 -36.18
C ARG A 683 -42.94 4.22 -34.69
N PHE A 684 -43.49 3.21 -34.03
CA PHE A 684 -43.92 3.25 -32.63
C PHE A 684 -43.01 2.45 -31.68
N GLY A 685 -42.13 1.60 -32.21
CA GLY A 685 -41.24 0.78 -31.38
C GLY A 685 -40.71 -0.46 -32.10
N THR A 686 -40.26 -1.44 -31.31
CA THR A 686 -39.87 -2.77 -31.82
C THR A 686 -41.00 -3.75 -31.54
N GLU A 687 -41.43 -4.48 -32.57
CA GLU A 687 -42.39 -5.57 -32.48
C GLU A 687 -41.68 -6.91 -32.57
N TYR A 688 -42.18 -7.89 -31.82
CA TYR A 688 -41.64 -9.24 -31.71
C TYR A 688 -42.66 -10.24 -32.24
N LEU A 689 -42.23 -11.17 -33.09
CA LEU A 689 -43.08 -12.18 -33.68
C LEU A 689 -43.24 -13.37 -32.73
N VAL A 690 -44.45 -13.56 -32.20
CA VAL A 690 -44.74 -14.55 -31.17
C VAL A 690 -45.98 -15.37 -31.51
N VAL A 691 -46.01 -16.61 -31.02
CA VAL A 691 -47.22 -17.44 -30.96
C VAL A 691 -47.64 -17.54 -29.52
N ARG A 692 -48.92 -17.32 -29.22
CA ARG A 692 -49.45 -17.51 -27.87
C ARG A 692 -49.74 -18.99 -27.65
N LYS A 693 -49.26 -19.55 -26.54
CA LYS A 693 -49.57 -20.93 -26.10
C LYS A 693 -50.98 -21.04 -25.53
#